data_AF-A0A196QGG1-F1
#
_entry.id   AF-A0A196QGG1-F1
#
_cell.length_a   1.000
_cell.length_b   1.000
_cell.length_c   1.000
_cell.angle_alpha   90.00
_cell.angle_beta   90.00
_cell.angle_gamma   90.00
#
_symmetry.space_group_name_H-M   'P 1'
#
loop_
_entity.id
_entity.type
_entity.pdbx_description
1 polymer ?
#
loop_
_entity_poly.entity_id
_entity_poly.type
_entity_poly.pdbx_seq_one_letter_code
_entity_poly.pdbx_strand_id
1 'polypeptide(L)'
;MNQQGTLSQQVEAYHNWKKELIRQIGRYRLWLQDNNLFSDDVSTRIRHGLELLIEDELTIAFVGEYSRGKTELINALFFSEYGQRMLPSQAGRTTMCPTELFFDRSANQNYLLLLPIETRNGDLSLQQLRKQPERWVKHELDERDPEIMREVLAEVARVKSVPPEEARKLGFDEDMLEHDRNNPGNVLVPAWRNAQISIRHPLFERGLRILDTPGLNALGSEPELTISMLPRAHAVIFVLSADTGVTASDMTIWKEHIDTQHADHRAGRFAVLNKIDVLWDDLQGERHTNEAIERVRGYTADHLGMRQHDVIPVSAKQGLVARVRKDSDLFDRSNIGQLEQLIIQRILMHKEQLITQSLINDLLGMLQNSQAAMQYRLESLEEELQACAGVTMDKAALGRLAERAQKDYDFYYKKLITLRSSRRLMDSQGELLKKLVSEDRFEAHAERVRNSMSKSWTTAGMNRAMDQFFELLESDLTNLLSEGHLAEKMVGAIYRRYNEDNRARHLEPIPLRAGRHVIAIRELRKKARRFRISPKNLLTEQSVLVRRFFNVMVGEARTLHARVRHDVERWPSEALLPIMQYSMEQKQLLEHQIRRLRDMVRNDKDSRTERLRLTNTISDLRKQLELADAMQRQIRKPAPTLIQQKVVNISGAV
;
A
#
# COMPACT_ATOMS: atom_id res chain seq x y z
N MET A 1 19.79 29.67 0.30
CA MET A 1 19.32 28.33 0.68
C MET A 1 18.37 27.85 -0.41
N ASN A 2 18.75 26.85 -1.20
CA ASN A 2 17.89 26.33 -2.27
C ASN A 2 16.65 25.69 -1.64
N GLN A 3 15.49 26.30 -1.86
CA GLN A 3 14.19 25.76 -1.46
C GLN A 3 14.07 24.33 -2.00
N GLN A 4 14.04 23.35 -1.11
CA GLN A 4 13.58 22.01 -1.45
C GLN A 4 12.18 22.16 -2.06
N GLY A 5 11.96 21.54 -3.22
CA GLY A 5 10.72 21.73 -3.98
C GLY A 5 9.47 21.47 -3.15
N THR A 6 8.39 22.21 -3.43
CA THR A 6 7.11 22.11 -2.71
C THR A 6 6.57 20.68 -2.72
N LEU A 7 5.66 20.34 -1.80
CA LEU A 7 4.99 19.04 -1.75
C LEU A 7 4.43 18.61 -3.12
N SER A 8 3.89 19.56 -3.88
CA SER A 8 3.42 19.32 -5.26
C SER A 8 4.53 18.84 -6.20
N GLN A 9 5.71 19.49 -6.20
CA GLN A 9 6.82 19.14 -7.08
C GLN A 9 7.40 17.75 -6.77
N GLN A 10 7.49 17.37 -5.50
CA GLN A 10 8.04 16.06 -5.12
C GLN A 10 7.07 14.92 -5.43
N VAL A 11 5.77 15.13 -5.20
CA VAL A 11 4.73 14.18 -5.61
C VAL A 11 4.67 14.08 -7.14
N GLU A 12 4.94 15.16 -7.87
CA GLU A 12 5.09 15.14 -9.33
C GLU A 12 6.28 14.30 -9.78
N ALA A 13 7.46 14.51 -9.17
CA ALA A 13 8.66 13.75 -9.48
C ALA A 13 8.44 12.24 -9.22
N TYR A 14 7.82 11.89 -8.10
CA TYR A 14 7.42 10.51 -7.76
C TYR A 14 6.51 9.91 -8.83
N HIS A 15 5.48 10.64 -9.26
CA HIS A 15 4.54 10.18 -10.28
C HIS A 15 5.19 10.03 -11.66
N ASN A 16 6.08 10.95 -12.03
CA ASN A 16 6.82 10.88 -13.28
C ASN A 16 7.78 9.68 -13.30
N TRP A 17 8.47 9.41 -12.18
CA TRP A 17 9.29 8.22 -12.02
C TRP A 17 8.46 6.93 -12.16
N LYS A 18 7.27 6.89 -11.55
CA LYS A 18 6.32 5.78 -11.67
C LYS A 18 5.83 5.58 -13.11
N LYS A 19 5.44 6.65 -13.81
CA LYS A 19 5.07 6.60 -15.24
C LYS A 19 6.21 6.06 -16.09
N GLU A 20 7.44 6.47 -15.79
CA GLU A 20 8.63 5.98 -16.47
C GLU A 20 8.85 4.49 -16.22
N LEU A 21 8.69 4.01 -14.99
CA LEU A 21 8.74 2.58 -14.67
C LEU A 21 7.66 1.78 -15.43
N ILE A 22 6.40 2.24 -15.44
CA ILE A 22 5.31 1.60 -16.20
C ILE A 22 5.69 1.51 -17.68
N ARG A 23 6.25 2.58 -18.24
CA ARG A 23 6.71 2.63 -19.63
C ARG A 23 7.85 1.65 -19.90
N GLN A 24 8.83 1.54 -19.00
CA GLN A 24 9.92 0.58 -19.12
C GLN A 24 9.43 -0.86 -18.99
N ILE A 25 8.49 -1.15 -18.09
CA ILE A 25 7.85 -2.46 -17.99
C ILE A 25 7.11 -2.82 -19.27
N GLY A 26 6.39 -1.86 -19.86
CA GLY A 26 5.73 -2.03 -21.16
C GLY A 26 6.72 -2.33 -22.29
N ARG A 27 7.84 -1.60 -22.34
CA ARG A 27 8.94 -1.85 -23.29
C ARG A 27 9.58 -3.22 -23.09
N TYR A 28 9.85 -3.60 -21.85
CA TYR A 28 10.42 -4.90 -21.52
C TYR A 28 9.47 -6.03 -21.94
N ARG A 29 8.16 -5.86 -21.74
CA ARG A 29 7.14 -6.81 -22.21
C ARG A 29 7.19 -7.01 -23.72
N LEU A 30 7.26 -5.93 -24.50
CA LEU A 30 7.37 -6.00 -25.96
C LEU A 30 8.71 -6.64 -26.39
N TRP A 31 9.81 -6.25 -25.75
CA TRP A 31 11.12 -6.83 -26.01
C TRP A 31 11.15 -8.34 -25.77
N LEU A 32 10.50 -8.83 -24.72
CA LEU A 32 10.35 -10.27 -24.47
C LEU A 32 9.57 -10.97 -25.59
N GLN A 33 8.55 -10.33 -26.15
CA GLN A 33 7.76 -10.88 -27.26
C GLN A 33 8.60 -10.96 -28.54
N ASP A 34 9.27 -9.88 -28.92
CA ASP A 34 10.12 -9.80 -30.12
C ASP A 34 11.26 -10.83 -30.09
N ASN A 35 11.71 -11.17 -28.88
CA ASN A 35 12.82 -12.08 -28.66
C ASN A 35 12.41 -13.53 -28.35
N ASN A 36 11.11 -13.86 -28.40
CA ASN A 36 10.56 -15.18 -28.08
C ASN A 36 10.88 -15.67 -26.65
N LEU A 37 10.99 -14.74 -25.69
CA LEU A 37 11.18 -15.01 -24.26
C LEU A 37 9.87 -14.79 -23.46
N PHE A 38 8.79 -14.41 -24.15
CA PHE A 38 7.50 -14.17 -23.53
C PHE A 38 6.76 -15.48 -23.20
N SER A 39 6.23 -15.59 -21.99
CA SER A 39 5.41 -16.70 -21.53
C SER A 39 4.23 -16.20 -20.69
N ASP A 40 3.19 -17.03 -20.52
CA ASP A 40 2.02 -16.68 -19.70
C ASP A 40 2.40 -16.39 -18.24
N ASP A 41 3.39 -17.12 -17.75
CA ASP A 41 3.96 -16.98 -16.41
C ASP A 41 4.66 -15.61 -16.24
N VAL A 42 5.47 -15.20 -17.22
CA VAL A 42 6.12 -13.87 -17.25
C VAL A 42 5.08 -12.76 -17.41
N SER A 43 4.06 -12.97 -18.24
CA SER A 43 2.93 -12.05 -18.41
C SER A 43 2.21 -11.78 -17.09
N THR A 44 1.95 -12.84 -16.33
CA THR A 44 1.28 -12.76 -15.03
C THR A 44 2.14 -11.99 -14.02
N ARG A 45 3.44 -12.29 -13.95
CA ARG A 45 4.37 -11.58 -13.06
C ARG A 45 4.48 -10.08 -13.39
N ILE A 46 4.61 -9.74 -14.68
CA ILE A 46 4.62 -8.35 -15.16
C ILE A 46 3.31 -7.64 -14.80
N ARG A 47 2.17 -8.30 -14.98
CA ARG A 47 0.85 -7.75 -14.65
C ARG A 47 0.73 -7.44 -13.17
N HIS A 48 1.11 -8.37 -12.29
CA HIS A 48 1.11 -8.14 -10.85
C HIS A 48 2.04 -6.97 -10.47
N GLY A 49 3.20 -6.87 -11.11
CA GLY A 49 4.11 -5.74 -10.91
C GLY A 49 3.51 -4.40 -11.35
N LEU A 50 2.73 -4.39 -12.44
CA LEU A 50 2.00 -3.22 -12.89
C LEU A 50 0.82 -2.86 -11.97
N GLU A 51 0.08 -3.84 -11.46
CA GLU A 51 -1.01 -3.64 -10.50
C GLU A 51 -0.49 -2.96 -9.22
N LEU A 52 0.66 -3.40 -8.70
CA LEU A 52 1.33 -2.74 -7.56
C LEU A 52 1.67 -1.28 -7.83
N LEU A 53 2.02 -0.91 -9.08
CA LEU A 53 2.18 0.48 -9.44
C LEU A 53 0.81 1.16 -9.53
N ILE A 54 -0.14 0.62 -10.27
CA ILE A 54 -1.42 1.29 -10.56
C ILE A 54 -2.22 1.57 -9.27
N GLU A 55 -2.31 0.60 -8.35
CA GLU A 55 -3.10 0.66 -7.12
C GLU A 55 -2.41 1.43 -5.97
N ASP A 56 -1.21 1.96 -6.19
CA ASP A 56 -0.46 2.65 -5.14
C ASP A 56 -1.08 4.03 -4.82
N GLU A 57 -2.03 4.02 -3.89
CA GLU A 57 -2.55 5.18 -3.17
C GLU A 57 -1.75 5.43 -1.88
N LEU A 58 -1.59 6.69 -1.53
CA LEU A 58 -0.95 7.13 -0.29
C LEU A 58 -1.99 7.74 0.66
N THR A 59 -2.48 6.94 1.58
CA THR A 59 -3.38 7.42 2.65
C THR A 59 -2.63 8.03 3.82
N ILE A 60 -2.90 9.31 4.14
CA ILE A 60 -2.46 10.01 5.35
C ILE A 60 -3.67 10.27 6.24
N ALA A 61 -3.61 9.83 7.51
CA ALA A 61 -4.68 10.09 8.47
C ALA A 61 -4.35 11.27 9.40
N PHE A 62 -5.29 12.20 9.55
CA PHE A 62 -5.23 13.30 10.51
C PHE A 62 -6.07 12.95 11.73
N VAL A 63 -5.42 12.93 12.90
CA VAL A 63 -5.92 12.28 14.11
C VAL A 63 -5.70 13.20 15.29
N GLY A 64 -6.66 13.33 16.20
CA GLY A 64 -6.55 14.23 17.35
C GLY A 64 -7.89 14.53 18.00
N GLU A 65 -7.88 15.16 19.16
CA GLU A 65 -9.10 15.57 19.86
C GLU A 65 -9.84 16.71 19.11
N TYR A 66 -11.03 17.09 19.59
CA TYR A 66 -11.77 18.23 19.04
C TYR A 66 -10.98 19.53 19.24
N SER A 67 -11.23 20.52 18.38
CA SER A 67 -10.63 21.87 18.50
C SER A 67 -9.09 21.93 18.49
N ARG A 68 -8.40 20.89 18.04
CA ARG A 68 -6.94 20.87 17.78
C ARG A 68 -6.53 21.52 16.46
N GLY A 69 -7.50 21.89 15.62
CA GLY A 69 -7.26 22.55 14.32
C GLY A 69 -6.88 21.60 13.19
N LYS A 70 -7.33 20.34 13.21
CA LYS A 70 -7.12 19.34 12.15
C LYS A 70 -7.61 19.82 10.79
N THR A 71 -8.87 20.27 10.72
CA THR A 71 -9.47 20.73 9.47
C THR A 71 -8.80 22.01 8.95
N GLU A 72 -8.38 22.91 9.84
CA GLU A 72 -7.60 24.10 9.44
C GLU A 72 -6.23 23.71 8.88
N LEU A 73 -5.57 22.69 9.46
CA LEU A 73 -4.31 22.15 8.95
C LEU A 73 -4.48 21.53 7.55
N ILE A 74 -5.57 20.80 7.32
CA ILE A 74 -5.90 20.27 5.99
C ILE A 74 -6.14 21.41 5.00
N ASN A 75 -6.90 22.45 5.39
CA ASN A 75 -7.09 23.63 4.55
C ASN A 75 -5.76 24.31 4.20
N ALA A 76 -4.87 24.49 5.17
CA ALA A 76 -3.57 25.13 4.98
C ALA A 76 -2.63 24.34 4.06
N LEU A 77 -2.63 23.00 4.17
CA LEU A 77 -1.79 22.12 3.37
C LEU A 77 -2.32 21.91 1.94
N PHE A 78 -3.64 21.78 1.76
CA PHE A 78 -4.23 21.25 0.52
C PHE A 78 -5.23 22.18 -0.18
N PHE A 79 -5.78 23.19 0.50
CA PHE A 79 -6.83 24.05 -0.06
C PHE A 79 -6.45 25.53 -0.12
N SER A 80 -5.20 25.87 0.20
CA SER A 80 -4.72 27.25 0.17
C SER A 80 -4.81 27.92 -1.21
N GLU A 81 -4.78 27.14 -2.29
CA GLU A 81 -4.89 27.64 -3.67
C GLU A 81 -6.27 28.23 -3.99
N TYR A 82 -7.32 27.81 -3.28
CA TYR A 82 -8.68 28.35 -3.46
C TYR A 82 -8.87 29.74 -2.84
N GLY A 83 -7.85 30.29 -2.16
CA GLY A 83 -7.91 31.61 -1.54
C GLY A 83 -8.81 31.71 -0.30
N GLN A 84 -9.49 30.62 0.08
CA GLN A 84 -10.45 30.57 1.17
C GLN A 84 -10.46 29.21 1.88
N ARG A 85 -11.21 29.13 2.98
CA ARG A 85 -11.40 27.87 3.73
C ARG A 85 -12.45 27.01 3.03
N MET A 86 -12.02 25.91 2.43
CA MET A 86 -12.93 24.99 1.73
C MET A 86 -13.65 24.06 2.70
N LEU A 87 -12.93 23.44 3.62
CA LEU A 87 -13.54 22.62 4.66
C LEU A 87 -13.94 23.46 5.88
N PRO A 88 -15.09 23.14 6.52
CA PRO A 88 -15.58 23.87 7.70
C PRO A 88 -14.53 23.85 8.82
N SER A 89 -14.26 25.01 9.41
CA SER A 89 -13.12 25.24 10.32
C SER A 89 -13.42 26.27 11.42
N GLN A 90 -14.70 26.63 11.59
CA GLN A 90 -15.17 27.53 12.63
C GLN A 90 -14.99 26.93 14.03
N ALA A 91 -15.00 27.76 15.08
CA ALA A 91 -14.86 27.29 16.46
C ALA A 91 -15.97 26.29 16.83
N GLY A 92 -15.59 25.11 17.31
CA GLY A 92 -16.52 24.00 17.62
C GLY A 92 -16.14 22.70 16.91
N ARG A 93 -17.09 21.76 16.81
CA ARG A 93 -16.89 20.50 16.08
C ARG A 93 -16.96 20.76 14.57
N THR A 94 -15.79 20.91 13.94
CA THR A 94 -15.64 21.27 12.52
C THR A 94 -15.96 20.13 11.56
N THR A 95 -15.67 18.89 11.97
CA THR A 95 -15.91 17.67 11.20
C THR A 95 -16.72 16.72 12.07
N MET A 96 -17.98 16.46 11.70
CA MET A 96 -18.89 15.60 12.47
C MET A 96 -18.88 14.16 11.98
N CYS A 97 -18.47 13.92 10.74
CA CYS A 97 -18.32 12.59 10.17
C CYS A 97 -16.90 12.36 9.60
N PRO A 98 -16.43 11.12 9.59
CA PRO A 98 -15.15 10.76 8.98
C PRO A 98 -15.19 11.05 7.49
N THR A 99 -14.17 11.77 7.04
CA THR A 99 -14.14 12.35 5.69
C THR A 99 -12.88 11.90 4.97
N GLU A 100 -13.04 11.36 3.78
CA GLU A 100 -11.95 10.98 2.90
C GLU A 100 -11.83 11.95 1.73
N LEU A 101 -10.65 12.53 1.54
CA LEU A 101 -10.35 13.43 0.43
C LEU A 101 -9.42 12.70 -0.54
N PHE A 102 -9.82 12.62 -1.81
CA PHE A 102 -9.05 11.96 -2.88
C PHE A 102 -9.49 12.53 -4.23
N PHE A 103 -9.01 11.92 -5.32
CA PHE A 103 -9.52 12.19 -6.65
C PHE A 103 -9.90 10.88 -7.34
N ASP A 104 -11.17 10.74 -7.69
CA ASP A 104 -11.66 9.58 -8.44
C ASP A 104 -11.27 9.70 -9.92
N ARG A 105 -10.18 9.02 -10.28
CA ARG A 105 -9.66 8.98 -11.65
C ARG A 105 -10.59 8.25 -12.62
N SER A 106 -11.44 7.35 -12.13
CA SER A 106 -12.36 6.57 -12.97
C SER A 106 -13.55 7.42 -13.39
N ALA A 107 -14.13 8.15 -12.45
CA ALA A 107 -15.20 9.10 -12.73
C ALA A 107 -14.69 10.40 -13.36
N ASN A 108 -13.45 10.80 -13.05
CA ASN A 108 -12.82 12.05 -13.49
C ASN A 108 -13.70 13.29 -13.21
N GLN A 109 -14.32 13.32 -12.04
CA GLN A 109 -15.31 14.33 -11.62
C GLN A 109 -15.11 14.71 -10.16
N ASN A 110 -15.49 15.94 -9.83
CA ASN A 110 -15.55 16.40 -8.45
C ASN A 110 -16.94 16.19 -7.87
N TYR A 111 -16.99 15.51 -6.72
CA TYR A 111 -18.23 15.17 -6.08
C TYR A 111 -18.03 14.95 -4.58
N LEU A 112 -19.12 15.10 -3.84
CA LEU A 112 -19.24 14.70 -2.44
C LEU A 112 -20.25 13.56 -2.36
N LEU A 113 -19.83 12.40 -1.85
CA LEU A 113 -20.72 11.30 -1.48
C LEU A 113 -20.89 11.29 0.04
N LEU A 114 -22.15 11.24 0.49
CA LEU A 114 -22.51 11.21 1.90
C LEU A 114 -23.31 9.95 2.20
N LEU A 115 -22.86 9.21 3.21
CA LEU A 115 -23.56 8.02 3.69
C LEU A 115 -24.47 8.40 4.86
N PRO A 116 -25.80 8.22 4.80
CA PRO A 116 -26.70 8.57 5.90
C PRO A 116 -26.34 7.89 7.23
N ILE A 117 -26.48 8.61 8.35
CA ILE A 117 -26.15 8.09 9.68
C ILE A 117 -26.97 6.86 10.07
N GLU A 118 -28.20 6.76 9.57
CA GLU A 118 -29.15 5.68 9.82
C GLU A 118 -28.63 4.32 9.33
N THR A 119 -27.66 4.31 8.41
CA THR A 119 -27.00 3.08 7.95
C THR A 119 -26.25 2.34 9.06
N ARG A 120 -25.98 2.98 10.20
CA ARG A 120 -25.46 2.33 11.42
C ARG A 120 -26.41 1.29 12.01
N ASN A 121 -27.71 1.42 11.76
CA ASN A 121 -28.71 0.45 12.20
C ASN A 121 -28.73 -0.82 11.33
N GLY A 122 -28.08 -0.81 10.17
CA GLY A 122 -28.01 -1.96 9.27
C GLY A 122 -26.92 -2.95 9.65
N ASP A 123 -27.00 -4.16 9.08
CA ASP A 123 -26.03 -5.24 9.29
C ASP A 123 -24.82 -5.18 8.35
N LEU A 124 -24.77 -4.16 7.48
CA LEU A 124 -23.68 -3.97 6.53
C LEU A 124 -22.56 -3.10 7.14
N SER A 125 -21.33 -3.57 7.00
CA SER A 125 -20.13 -2.79 7.30
C SER A 125 -19.96 -1.63 6.32
N LEU A 126 -19.17 -0.62 6.71
CA LEU A 126 -18.85 0.52 5.85
C LEU A 126 -18.16 0.07 4.55
N GLN A 127 -17.32 -0.97 4.60
CA GLN A 127 -16.66 -1.53 3.42
C GLN A 127 -17.65 -2.17 2.43
N GLN A 128 -18.73 -2.78 2.91
CA GLN A 128 -19.79 -3.31 2.05
C GLN A 128 -20.66 -2.19 1.48
N LEU A 129 -21.01 -1.20 2.30
CA LEU A 129 -21.79 -0.03 1.87
C LEU A 129 -21.06 0.81 0.81
N ARG A 130 -19.74 0.87 0.84
CA ARG A 130 -18.93 1.49 -0.23
C ARG A 130 -19.14 0.86 -1.61
N LYS A 131 -19.53 -0.42 -1.68
CA LYS A 131 -19.79 -1.12 -2.94
C LYS A 131 -21.23 -0.94 -3.45
N GLN A 132 -22.06 -0.16 -2.75
CA GLN A 132 -23.47 0.08 -3.04
C GLN A 132 -23.72 1.57 -3.29
N PRO A 133 -23.41 2.11 -4.49
CA PRO A 133 -23.56 3.53 -4.80
C PRO A 133 -24.95 4.09 -4.52
N GLU A 134 -26.00 3.26 -4.66
CA GLU A 134 -27.40 3.62 -4.41
C GLU A 134 -27.71 3.99 -2.94
N ARG A 135 -26.83 3.63 -2.00
CA ARG A 135 -26.94 3.99 -0.58
C ARG A 135 -26.32 5.35 -0.25
N TRP A 136 -25.61 5.97 -1.20
CA TRP A 136 -24.91 7.24 -1.02
C TRP A 136 -25.69 8.39 -1.64
N VAL A 137 -25.73 9.51 -0.93
CA VAL A 137 -26.24 10.77 -1.44
C VAL A 137 -25.08 11.47 -2.17
N LYS A 138 -25.22 11.69 -3.48
CA LYS A 138 -24.21 12.36 -4.31
C LYS A 138 -24.54 13.84 -4.50
N HIS A 139 -23.58 14.71 -4.22
CA HIS A 139 -23.58 16.12 -4.58
C HIS A 139 -22.45 16.39 -5.58
N GLU A 140 -22.73 17.18 -6.61
CA GLU A 140 -21.70 17.66 -7.54
C GLU A 140 -20.97 18.85 -6.94
N LEU A 141 -19.66 18.94 -7.18
CA LEU A 141 -18.83 20.05 -6.74
C LEU A 141 -18.38 20.85 -7.97
N ASP A 142 -18.83 22.09 -8.10
CA ASP A 142 -18.44 22.96 -9.21
C ASP A 142 -17.06 23.60 -8.92
N GLU A 143 -16.05 23.29 -9.75
CA GLU A 143 -14.71 23.88 -9.66
C GLU A 143 -14.70 25.38 -9.93
N ARG A 144 -15.71 25.89 -10.66
CA ARG A 144 -15.76 27.28 -11.12
C ARG A 144 -16.32 28.23 -10.07
N ASP A 145 -17.02 27.70 -9.07
CA ASP A 145 -17.61 28.48 -7.98
C ASP A 145 -17.16 27.93 -6.61
N PRO A 146 -16.05 28.47 -6.07
CA PRO A 146 -15.54 28.07 -4.77
C PRO A 146 -16.52 28.29 -3.61
N GLU A 147 -17.46 29.24 -3.70
CA GLU A 147 -18.45 29.50 -2.64
C GLU A 147 -19.52 28.41 -2.61
N ILE A 148 -20.10 28.06 -3.76
CA ILE A 148 -21.04 26.93 -3.87
C ILE A 148 -20.37 25.64 -3.42
N MET A 149 -19.13 25.40 -3.86
CA MET A 149 -18.37 24.23 -3.44
C MET A 149 -18.17 24.19 -1.92
N ARG A 150 -17.85 25.33 -1.29
CA ARG A 150 -17.70 25.45 0.17
C ARG A 150 -19.02 25.15 0.90
N GLU A 151 -20.15 25.64 0.39
CA GLU A 151 -21.48 25.37 0.95
C GLU A 151 -21.82 23.87 0.89
N VAL A 152 -21.56 23.22 -0.25
CA VAL A 152 -21.76 21.76 -0.37
C VAL A 152 -20.82 20.99 0.57
N LEU A 153 -19.55 21.39 0.65
CA LEU A 153 -18.59 20.75 1.57
C LEU A 153 -18.95 20.96 3.05
N ALA A 154 -19.72 21.98 3.40
CA ALA A 154 -20.19 22.19 4.76
C ALA A 154 -21.14 21.08 5.25
N GLU A 155 -21.73 20.28 4.35
CA GLU A 155 -22.56 19.12 4.71
C GLU A 155 -21.82 18.10 5.60
N VAL A 156 -20.49 18.00 5.53
CA VAL A 156 -19.70 17.07 6.38
C VAL A 156 -19.75 17.43 7.87
N ALA A 157 -20.11 18.68 8.19
CA ALA A 157 -20.29 19.18 9.55
C ALA A 157 -21.76 19.13 10.02
N ARG A 158 -22.69 18.68 9.16
CA ARG A 158 -24.12 18.73 9.45
C ARG A 158 -24.49 17.80 10.60
N VAL A 159 -25.38 18.31 11.46
CA VAL A 159 -25.95 17.60 12.61
C VAL A 159 -27.46 17.43 12.46
N LYS A 160 -28.00 16.43 13.17
CA LYS A 160 -29.43 16.18 13.35
C LYS A 160 -29.74 16.22 14.85
N SER A 161 -30.83 16.89 15.22
CA SER A 161 -31.37 16.83 16.58
C SER A 161 -32.24 15.58 16.70
N VAL A 162 -31.91 14.69 17.62
CA VAL A 162 -32.65 13.45 17.87
C VAL A 162 -32.90 13.25 19.38
N PRO A 163 -33.93 12.50 19.78
CA PRO A 163 -34.10 12.08 21.16
C PRO A 163 -32.92 11.20 21.63
N PRO A 164 -32.55 11.23 22.93
CA PRO A 164 -31.45 10.41 23.46
C PRO A 164 -31.58 8.90 23.20
N GLU A 165 -32.81 8.38 23.21
CA GLU A 165 -33.10 6.98 22.86
C GLU A 165 -32.67 6.62 21.43
N GLU A 166 -32.87 7.53 20.48
CA GLU A 166 -32.47 7.34 19.08
C GLU A 166 -30.95 7.43 18.92
N ALA A 167 -30.31 8.38 19.61
CA ALA A 167 -28.86 8.48 19.67
C ALA A 167 -28.21 7.19 20.22
N ARG A 168 -28.79 6.61 21.28
CA ARG A 168 -28.34 5.32 21.84
C ARG A 168 -28.52 4.16 20.86
N LYS A 169 -29.63 4.10 20.12
CA LYS A 169 -29.83 3.08 19.06
C LYS A 169 -28.80 3.18 17.95
N LEU A 170 -28.42 4.40 17.58
CA LEU A 170 -27.33 4.64 16.63
C LEU A 170 -25.96 4.27 17.24
N GLY A 171 -25.85 4.06 18.54
CA GLY A 171 -24.61 3.68 19.22
C GLY A 171 -23.76 4.87 19.65
N PHE A 172 -24.38 6.04 19.85
CA PHE A 172 -23.78 7.18 20.51
C PHE A 172 -23.97 7.11 22.02
N ASP A 173 -23.04 7.71 22.74
CA ASP A 173 -23.08 7.87 24.19
C ASP A 173 -23.60 9.28 24.50
N GLU A 174 -24.66 9.39 25.29
CA GLU A 174 -25.36 10.64 25.56
C GLU A 174 -24.44 11.68 26.20
N ASP A 175 -23.58 11.25 27.13
CA ASP A 175 -22.61 12.09 27.84
C ASP A 175 -21.56 12.74 26.91
N MET A 176 -21.42 12.22 25.69
CA MET A 176 -20.45 12.69 24.69
C MET A 176 -21.10 13.56 23.61
N LEU A 177 -22.41 13.72 23.63
CA LEU A 177 -23.18 14.54 22.69
C LEU A 177 -23.51 15.90 23.27
N GLU A 178 -23.66 16.87 22.39
CA GLU A 178 -24.12 18.21 22.77
C GLU A 178 -25.65 18.23 22.78
N HIS A 179 -26.24 18.83 23.81
CA HIS A 179 -27.68 19.05 23.85
C HIS A 179 -28.09 20.10 22.81
N ASP A 180 -29.23 19.88 22.15
CA ASP A 180 -29.78 20.88 21.24
C ASP A 180 -30.38 22.04 22.05
N ARG A 181 -29.79 23.23 21.89
CA ARG A 181 -30.28 24.45 22.55
C ARG A 181 -31.64 24.89 22.03
N ASN A 182 -31.96 24.55 20.78
CA ASN A 182 -33.21 24.93 20.14
C ASN A 182 -34.34 23.93 20.45
N ASN A 183 -34.00 22.68 20.78
CA ASN A 183 -34.94 21.63 21.15
C ASN A 183 -34.55 21.00 22.49
N PRO A 184 -34.97 21.60 23.63
CA PRO A 184 -34.66 21.08 24.95
C PRO A 184 -35.07 19.61 25.12
N GLY A 185 -34.14 18.78 25.59
CA GLY A 185 -34.33 17.33 25.76
C GLY A 185 -33.79 16.47 24.61
N ASN A 186 -33.43 17.08 23.47
CA ASN A 186 -32.76 16.38 22.37
C ASN A 186 -31.23 16.54 22.43
N VAL A 187 -30.54 15.66 21.71
CA VAL A 187 -29.09 15.66 21.53
C VAL A 187 -28.74 15.76 20.04
N LEU A 188 -27.58 16.35 19.74
CA LEU A 188 -27.09 16.54 18.38
C LEU A 188 -26.20 15.36 17.97
N VAL A 189 -26.61 14.65 16.91
CA VAL A 189 -25.82 13.57 16.27
C VAL A 189 -25.37 13.98 14.87
N PRO A 190 -24.28 13.40 14.32
CA PRO A 190 -23.91 13.60 12.92
C PRO A 190 -25.05 13.21 11.97
N ALA A 191 -25.27 14.01 10.93
CA ALA A 191 -26.24 13.66 9.89
C ALA A 191 -25.78 12.48 9.02
N TRP A 192 -24.45 12.29 8.95
CA TRP A 192 -23.76 11.39 8.04
C TRP A 192 -22.84 10.43 8.79
N ARG A 193 -22.78 9.17 8.34
CA ARG A 193 -21.89 8.13 8.84
C ARG A 193 -20.47 8.26 8.29
N ASN A 194 -20.33 8.64 7.03
CA ASN A 194 -19.06 8.79 6.32
C ASN A 194 -19.24 9.75 5.13
N ALA A 195 -18.20 10.50 4.80
CA ALA A 195 -18.13 11.38 3.64
C ALA A 195 -16.93 11.02 2.75
N GLN A 196 -17.15 11.01 1.43
CA GLN A 196 -16.11 10.84 0.42
C GLN A 196 -16.12 12.04 -0.52
N ILE A 197 -15.01 12.77 -0.57
CA ILE A 197 -14.83 13.96 -1.40
C ILE A 197 -13.82 13.60 -2.49
N SER A 198 -14.31 13.53 -3.73
CA SER A 198 -13.46 13.57 -4.92
C SER A 198 -13.29 15.02 -5.32
N ILE A 199 -12.06 15.53 -5.31
CA ILE A 199 -11.75 16.89 -5.76
C ILE A 199 -10.45 16.91 -6.56
N ARG A 200 -10.47 17.61 -7.69
CA ARG A 200 -9.28 17.80 -8.52
C ARG A 200 -8.29 18.68 -7.79
N HIS A 201 -7.20 18.06 -7.38
CA HIS A 201 -6.06 18.73 -6.78
C HIS A 201 -4.80 17.99 -7.23
N PRO A 202 -3.69 18.68 -7.57
CA PRO A 202 -2.49 18.03 -8.10
C PRO A 202 -1.98 16.85 -7.25
N LEU A 203 -2.11 16.95 -5.91
CA LEU A 203 -1.70 15.86 -5.02
C LEU A 203 -2.67 14.67 -5.04
N PHE A 204 -3.98 14.92 -5.09
CA PHE A 204 -4.99 13.86 -5.09
C PHE A 204 -5.04 13.13 -6.43
N GLU A 205 -4.92 13.86 -7.54
CA GLU A 205 -4.77 13.27 -8.89
C GLU A 205 -3.58 12.33 -8.97
N ARG A 206 -2.54 12.57 -8.17
CA ARG A 206 -1.31 11.77 -8.10
C ARG A 206 -1.37 10.65 -7.05
N GLY A 207 -2.52 10.41 -6.43
CA GLY A 207 -2.79 9.23 -5.60
C GLY A 207 -2.68 9.48 -4.10
N LEU A 208 -2.56 10.73 -3.66
CA LEU A 208 -2.69 11.06 -2.25
C LEU A 208 -4.17 10.94 -1.83
N ARG A 209 -4.40 10.26 -0.71
CA ARG A 209 -5.69 10.18 -0.02
C ARG A 209 -5.52 10.72 1.39
N ILE A 210 -6.43 11.57 1.83
CA ILE A 210 -6.45 12.07 3.21
C ILE A 210 -7.64 11.46 3.92
N LEU A 211 -7.42 11.00 5.14
CA LEU A 211 -8.47 10.62 6.06
C LEU A 211 -8.54 11.67 7.18
N ASP A 212 -9.56 12.51 7.16
CA ASP A 212 -9.88 13.40 8.28
C ASP A 212 -10.79 12.67 9.26
N THR A 213 -10.36 12.62 10.52
CA THR A 213 -11.11 11.98 11.58
C THR A 213 -11.79 13.05 12.45
N PRO A 214 -13.07 12.87 12.83
CA PRO A 214 -13.67 13.63 13.93
C PRO A 214 -12.79 13.61 15.20
N GLY A 215 -13.10 14.42 16.21
CA GLY A 215 -12.43 14.24 17.52
C GLY A 215 -12.56 12.79 17.98
N LEU A 216 -11.47 12.08 18.35
CA LEU A 216 -11.57 10.64 18.62
C LEU A 216 -12.51 10.26 19.77
N ASN A 217 -12.71 11.19 20.71
CA ASN A 217 -13.73 11.07 21.75
C ASN A 217 -15.16 10.99 21.16
N ALA A 218 -15.43 11.65 20.03
CA ALA A 218 -16.69 11.52 19.28
C ALA A 218 -16.72 10.27 18.36
N LEU A 219 -15.55 9.82 17.87
CA LEU A 219 -15.40 8.55 17.11
C LEU A 219 -15.47 7.29 17.96
N GLY A 220 -15.45 7.37 19.30
CA GLY A 220 -15.70 6.22 20.17
C GLY A 220 -17.02 5.50 19.85
N SER A 221 -17.89 6.12 19.05
CA SER A 221 -19.11 5.56 18.48
C SER A 221 -18.92 4.74 17.18
N GLU A 222 -17.89 4.98 16.35
CA GLU A 222 -17.60 4.24 15.11
C GLU A 222 -16.26 3.48 15.20
N PRO A 223 -16.26 2.23 15.72
CA PRO A 223 -15.03 1.46 15.86
C PRO A 223 -14.46 1.02 14.53
N GLU A 224 -15.25 0.99 13.46
CA GLU A 224 -14.76 0.62 12.14
C GLU A 224 -13.62 1.55 11.72
N LEU A 225 -13.70 2.86 11.95
CA LEU A 225 -12.67 3.79 11.48
C LEU A 225 -11.36 3.71 12.28
N THR A 226 -11.49 3.57 13.60
CA THR A 226 -10.34 3.49 14.52
C THR A 226 -9.63 2.14 14.44
N ILE A 227 -10.36 1.06 14.12
CA ILE A 227 -9.81 -0.29 14.06
C ILE A 227 -9.44 -0.72 12.63
N SER A 228 -10.15 -0.26 11.60
CA SER A 228 -9.89 -0.63 10.19
C SER A 228 -9.08 0.41 9.41
N MET A 229 -9.47 1.70 9.46
CA MET A 229 -8.93 2.69 8.53
C MET A 229 -7.62 3.28 9.01
N LEU A 230 -7.53 3.64 10.28
CA LEU A 230 -6.33 4.27 10.86
C LEU A 230 -5.10 3.36 10.81
N PRO A 231 -5.18 2.05 11.13
CA PRO A 231 -4.04 1.13 10.96
C PRO A 231 -3.66 0.85 9.49
N ARG A 232 -4.56 1.11 8.53
CA ARG A 232 -4.28 0.99 7.09
C ARG A 232 -3.69 2.26 6.49
N ALA A 233 -3.73 3.38 7.21
CA ALA A 233 -3.09 4.60 6.78
C ALA A 233 -1.57 4.41 6.77
N HIS A 234 -0.92 4.85 5.69
CA HIS A 234 0.52 4.74 5.52
C HIS A 234 1.26 5.63 6.53
N ALA A 235 0.68 6.79 6.83
CA ALA A 235 1.17 7.73 7.82
C ALA A 235 0.02 8.27 8.69
N VAL A 236 0.35 8.59 9.93
CA VAL A 236 -0.57 9.24 10.88
C VAL A 236 0.03 10.57 11.33
N ILE A 237 -0.75 11.64 11.17
CA ILE A 237 -0.46 12.98 11.68
C ILE A 237 -1.36 13.19 12.90
N PHE A 238 -0.75 13.12 14.08
CA PHE A 238 -1.41 13.33 15.36
C PHE A 238 -1.37 14.82 15.73
N VAL A 239 -2.50 15.50 15.59
CA VAL A 239 -2.63 16.95 15.79
C VAL A 239 -2.98 17.24 17.25
N LEU A 240 -2.06 17.92 17.91
CA LEU A 240 -2.15 18.47 19.26
C LEU A 240 -2.23 19.99 19.19
N SER A 241 -2.45 20.63 20.32
CA SER A 241 -2.60 22.08 20.40
C SER A 241 -1.66 22.67 21.45
N ALA A 242 -0.92 23.71 21.10
CA ALA A 242 0.08 24.35 21.95
C ALA A 242 -0.52 25.04 23.18
N ASP A 243 -1.77 25.48 23.09
CA ASP A 243 -2.54 26.11 24.18
C ASP A 243 -2.86 25.14 25.33
N THR A 244 -3.13 23.87 25.04
CA THR A 244 -3.47 22.86 26.05
C THR A 244 -2.37 21.86 26.36
N GLY A 245 -1.35 21.76 25.48
CA GLY A 245 -0.39 20.66 25.52
C GLY A 245 -1.04 19.29 25.32
N VAL A 246 -0.41 18.23 25.86
CA VAL A 246 -0.88 16.84 25.77
C VAL A 246 -1.89 16.55 26.89
N THR A 247 -3.16 16.32 26.55
CA THR A 247 -4.19 15.96 27.54
C THR A 247 -4.21 14.46 27.86
N ALA A 248 -4.92 14.08 28.92
CA ALA A 248 -5.18 12.67 29.23
C ALA A 248 -5.96 11.95 28.12
N SER A 249 -6.87 12.67 27.43
CA SER A 249 -7.58 12.10 26.29
C SER A 249 -6.66 11.93 25.08
N ASP A 250 -5.83 12.92 24.76
CA ASP A 250 -4.81 12.80 23.72
C ASP A 250 -3.88 11.60 23.97
N MET A 251 -3.47 11.38 25.24
CA MET A 251 -2.64 10.25 25.62
C MET A 251 -3.35 8.89 25.44
N THR A 252 -4.64 8.82 25.74
CA THR A 252 -5.47 7.63 25.50
C THR A 252 -5.54 7.32 24.00
N ILE A 253 -5.80 8.34 23.17
CA ILE A 253 -5.80 8.21 21.71
C ILE A 253 -4.45 7.70 21.22
N TRP A 254 -3.36 8.31 21.68
CA TRP A 254 -2.00 7.95 21.32
C TRP A 254 -1.72 6.47 21.63
N LYS A 255 -1.86 6.04 22.88
CA LYS A 255 -1.52 4.68 23.31
C LYS A 255 -2.43 3.59 22.73
N GLU A 256 -3.72 3.87 22.57
CA GLU A 256 -4.69 2.85 22.16
C GLU A 256 -4.78 2.68 20.64
N HIS A 257 -4.56 3.76 19.87
CA HIS A 257 -4.85 3.79 18.43
C HIS A 257 -3.63 4.08 17.55
N ILE A 258 -2.63 4.82 18.04
CA ILE A 258 -1.51 5.31 17.22
C ILE A 258 -0.19 4.61 17.57
N ASP A 259 0.21 4.64 18.84
CA ASP A 259 1.41 3.98 19.36
C ASP A 259 1.17 2.52 19.76
N THR A 260 0.62 1.75 18.82
CA THR A 260 0.49 0.31 19.02
C THR A 260 1.72 -0.39 18.47
N GLN A 261 2.29 -1.33 19.24
CA GLN A 261 3.54 -2.05 18.94
C GLN A 261 3.57 -2.75 17.57
N HIS A 262 2.41 -2.89 16.90
CA HIS A 262 2.25 -3.60 15.64
C HIS A 262 1.45 -2.80 14.60
N ALA A 263 1.14 -1.51 14.84
CA ALA A 263 0.60 -0.68 13.78
C ALA A 263 1.69 -0.48 12.73
N ASP A 264 1.37 -0.95 11.53
CA ASP A 264 2.26 -0.92 10.38
C ASP A 264 2.22 0.46 9.72
N HIS A 265 2.47 1.51 10.52
CA HIS A 265 2.66 2.88 10.06
C HIS A 265 4.04 3.00 9.43
N ARG A 266 4.30 2.20 8.39
CA ARG A 266 5.64 2.02 7.80
C ARG A 266 6.25 3.34 7.35
N ALA A 267 5.41 4.31 6.98
CA ALA A 267 5.81 5.64 6.54
C ALA A 267 5.96 6.66 7.70
N GLY A 268 5.62 6.27 8.94
CA GLY A 268 5.86 7.03 10.16
C GLY A 268 4.60 7.52 10.89
N ARG A 269 4.82 7.95 12.14
CA ARG A 269 3.85 8.66 12.99
C ARG A 269 4.47 10.00 13.34
N PHE A 270 3.69 11.06 13.21
CA PHE A 270 4.15 12.43 13.48
C PHE A 270 3.20 13.10 14.45
N ALA A 271 3.74 13.88 15.38
CA ALA A 271 2.92 14.78 16.19
C ALA A 271 3.04 16.19 15.63
N VAL A 272 1.92 16.83 15.40
CA VAL A 272 1.86 18.23 14.99
C VAL A 272 1.33 19.03 16.16
N LEU A 273 2.19 19.85 16.74
CA LEU A 273 1.82 20.79 17.79
C LEU A 273 1.29 22.06 17.12
N ASN A 274 -0.02 22.13 16.89
CA ASN A 274 -0.66 23.22 16.19
C ASN A 274 -0.91 24.43 17.12
N LYS A 275 -1.29 25.58 16.55
CA LYS A 275 -1.59 26.84 17.25
C LYS A 275 -0.39 27.45 18.00
N ILE A 276 0.83 27.29 17.49
CA ILE A 276 2.00 27.94 18.10
C ILE A 276 1.92 29.48 18.10
N ASP A 277 1.03 30.05 17.29
CA ASP A 277 0.74 31.48 17.27
C ASP A 277 0.18 32.01 18.59
N VAL A 278 -0.37 31.14 19.44
CA VAL A 278 -0.78 31.50 20.81
C VAL A 278 0.43 31.79 21.71
N LEU A 279 1.62 31.26 21.37
CA LEU A 279 2.86 31.46 22.11
C LEU A 279 3.67 32.66 21.58
N TRP A 280 3.21 33.33 20.52
CA TRP A 280 3.89 34.49 19.95
C TRP A 280 3.73 35.69 20.88
N ASP A 281 4.86 36.17 21.40
CA ASP A 281 4.91 37.37 22.22
C ASP A 281 5.78 38.43 21.54
N ASP A 282 5.11 39.39 20.89
CA ASP A 282 5.78 40.48 20.18
C ASP A 282 6.49 41.46 21.14
N LEU A 283 6.16 41.45 22.45
CA LEU A 283 6.81 42.30 23.46
C LEU A 283 8.11 41.69 23.99
N GLN A 284 8.17 40.36 24.13
CA GLN A 284 9.35 39.65 24.63
C GLN A 284 10.33 39.21 23.52
N GLY A 285 9.93 39.39 22.26
CA GLY A 285 10.77 39.15 21.08
C GLY A 285 10.84 37.68 20.63
N GLU A 286 11.44 37.47 19.45
CA GLU A 286 11.43 36.17 18.77
C GLU A 286 12.19 35.07 19.52
N ARG A 287 13.27 35.42 20.25
CA ARG A 287 14.05 34.44 21.03
C ARG A 287 13.19 33.78 22.11
N HIS A 288 12.44 34.57 22.87
CA HIS A 288 11.57 34.06 23.92
C HIS A 288 10.43 33.19 23.34
N THR A 289 9.86 33.61 22.22
CA THR A 289 8.85 32.83 21.48
C THR A 289 9.40 31.45 21.07
N ASN A 290 10.60 31.41 20.48
CA ASN A 290 11.23 30.15 20.07
C ASN A 290 11.56 29.25 21.27
N GLU A 291 12.06 29.79 22.38
CA GLU A 291 12.30 29.03 23.60
C GLU A 291 11.00 28.46 24.20
N ALA A 292 9.89 29.19 24.16
CA ALA A 292 8.58 28.70 24.60
C ALA A 292 8.09 27.54 23.73
N ILE A 293 8.19 27.68 22.40
CA ILE A 293 7.81 26.63 21.45
C ILE A 293 8.67 25.38 21.68
N GLU A 294 9.99 25.53 21.85
CA GLU A 294 10.91 24.43 22.09
C GLU A 294 10.64 23.69 23.40
N ARG A 295 10.30 24.42 24.47
CA ARG A 295 9.88 23.82 25.75
C ARG A 295 8.63 22.96 25.59
N VAL A 296 7.58 23.46 24.93
CA VAL A 296 6.34 22.70 24.73
C VAL A 296 6.59 21.51 23.79
N ARG A 297 7.44 21.68 22.77
CA ARG A 297 7.86 20.61 21.86
C ARG A 297 8.58 19.48 22.62
N GLY A 298 9.53 19.82 23.48
CA GLY A 298 10.25 18.86 24.33
C GLY A 298 9.30 18.10 25.25
N TYR A 299 8.45 18.82 25.99
CA TYR A 299 7.44 18.23 26.86
C TYR A 299 6.51 17.25 26.12
N THR A 300 6.05 17.64 24.92
CA THR A 300 5.19 16.81 24.08
C THR A 300 5.91 15.54 23.61
N ALA A 301 7.18 15.66 23.18
CA ALA A 301 7.99 14.53 22.75
C ALA A 301 8.18 13.50 23.88
N ASP A 302 8.49 13.98 25.09
CA ASP A 302 8.69 13.14 26.27
C ASP A 302 7.42 12.38 26.65
N HIS A 303 6.26 13.06 26.64
CA HIS A 303 4.98 12.44 27.00
C HIS A 303 4.55 11.37 25.99
N LEU A 304 4.78 11.61 24.70
CA LEU A 304 4.44 10.67 23.64
C LEU A 304 5.50 9.56 23.46
N GLY A 305 6.67 9.67 24.11
CA GLY A 305 7.78 8.73 23.93
C GLY A 305 8.39 8.79 22.52
N MET A 306 8.33 9.96 21.89
CA MET A 306 8.84 10.17 20.53
C MET A 306 10.13 10.98 20.52
N ARG A 307 10.84 10.95 19.39
CA ARG A 307 11.99 11.84 19.19
C ARG A 307 11.48 13.26 18.97
N GLN A 308 12.16 14.25 19.53
CA GLN A 308 11.74 15.66 19.45
C GLN A 308 11.59 16.17 18.01
N HIS A 309 12.36 15.65 17.06
CA HIS A 309 12.25 16.00 15.63
C HIS A 309 10.99 15.44 14.94
N ASP A 310 10.31 14.46 15.54
CA ASP A 310 9.03 13.92 15.06
C ASP A 310 7.83 14.72 15.63
N VAL A 311 8.09 15.76 16.42
CA VAL A 311 7.10 16.72 16.92
C VAL A 311 7.30 18.05 16.21
N ILE A 312 6.35 18.42 15.34
CA ILE A 312 6.46 19.59 14.47
C ILE A 312 5.58 20.71 15.01
N PRO A 313 6.17 21.81 15.53
CA PRO A 313 5.41 22.99 15.93
C PRO A 313 4.94 23.75 14.68
N VAL A 314 3.62 23.98 14.55
CA VAL A 314 3.05 24.71 13.41
C VAL A 314 1.93 25.67 13.83
N SER A 315 1.69 26.69 13.00
CA SER A 315 0.43 27.43 13.03
C SER A 315 -0.30 27.25 11.70
N ALA A 316 -1.29 26.34 11.68
CA ALA A 316 -2.10 26.11 10.48
C ALA A 316 -2.83 27.38 10.01
N LYS A 317 -3.39 28.15 10.95
CA LYS A 317 -4.12 29.39 10.67
C LYS A 317 -3.22 30.42 10.01
N GLN A 318 -2.04 30.67 10.58
CA GLN A 318 -1.10 31.66 10.04
C GLN A 318 -0.48 31.17 8.74
N GLY A 319 -0.19 29.87 8.61
CA GLY A 319 0.28 29.27 7.35
C GLY A 319 -0.73 29.41 6.22
N LEU A 320 -2.03 29.21 6.49
CA LEU A 320 -3.09 29.44 5.51
C LEU A 320 -3.17 30.93 5.11
N VAL A 321 -3.19 31.84 6.10
CA VAL A 321 -3.22 33.29 5.85
C VAL A 321 -2.02 33.73 5.03
N ALA A 322 -0.82 33.23 5.37
CA ALA A 322 0.41 33.51 4.65
C ALA A 322 0.32 33.10 3.19
N ARG A 323 -0.21 31.92 2.87
CA ARG A 323 -0.39 31.47 1.49
C ARG A 323 -1.41 32.30 0.72
N VAL A 324 -2.54 32.60 1.33
CA VAL A 324 -3.59 33.43 0.70
C VAL A 324 -3.08 34.84 0.42
N ARG A 325 -2.31 35.42 1.35
CA ARG A 325 -1.71 36.76 1.21
C ARG A 325 -0.39 36.79 0.44
N LYS A 326 0.20 35.63 0.14
CA LYS A 326 1.55 35.45 -0.41
C LYS A 326 2.64 36.11 0.45
N ASP A 327 2.50 36.02 1.76
CA ASP A 327 3.42 36.55 2.77
C ASP A 327 4.47 35.47 3.12
N SER A 328 5.73 35.67 2.68
CA SER A 328 6.81 34.70 2.91
C SER A 328 7.26 34.65 4.36
N ASP A 329 7.29 35.79 5.05
CA ASP A 329 7.83 35.88 6.41
C ASP A 329 6.85 35.22 7.39
N LEU A 330 5.55 35.44 7.19
CA LEU A 330 4.51 34.74 7.96
C LEU A 330 4.47 33.24 7.63
N PHE A 331 4.77 32.86 6.39
CA PHE A 331 4.84 31.45 6.00
C PHE A 331 5.97 30.73 6.74
N ASP A 332 7.16 31.34 6.77
CA ASP A 332 8.31 30.80 7.49
C ASP A 332 8.05 30.78 9.00
N ARG A 333 7.50 31.87 9.58
CA ARG A 333 7.13 31.93 11.01
C ARG A 333 6.07 30.90 11.41
N SER A 334 5.19 30.50 10.48
CA SER A 334 4.15 29.48 10.73
C SER A 334 4.67 28.05 10.81
N ASN A 335 5.91 27.80 10.36
CA ASN A 335 6.57 26.48 10.26
C ASN A 335 5.81 25.42 9.43
N ILE A 336 4.79 25.80 8.66
CA ILE A 336 4.02 24.81 7.88
C ILE A 336 4.88 24.14 6.79
N GLY A 337 5.87 24.85 6.23
CA GLY A 337 6.81 24.28 5.27
C GLY A 337 7.67 23.15 5.83
N GLN A 338 8.00 23.18 7.13
CA GLN A 338 8.73 22.10 7.79
C GLN A 338 7.88 20.81 7.86
N LEU A 339 6.58 20.94 8.10
CA LEU A 339 5.65 19.82 8.09
C LEU A 339 5.55 19.21 6.68
N GLU A 340 5.47 20.04 5.64
CA GLU A 340 5.46 19.57 4.26
C GLU A 340 6.73 18.78 3.92
N GLN A 341 7.90 19.30 4.28
CA GLN A 341 9.17 18.61 4.06
C GLN A 341 9.25 17.27 4.78
N LEU A 342 8.72 17.18 5.99
CA LEU A 342 8.72 15.93 6.75
C LEU A 342 7.75 14.89 6.15
N ILE A 343 6.56 15.31 5.73
CA ILE A 343 5.60 14.48 4.98
C ILE A 343 6.30 13.91 3.75
N ILE A 344 6.97 14.75 2.98
CA ILE A 344 7.74 14.36 1.80
C ILE A 344 8.84 13.34 2.15
N GLN A 345 9.76 13.71 3.04
CA GLN A 345 10.98 12.96 3.30
C GLN A 345 10.71 11.58 3.89
N ARG A 346 9.69 11.46 4.76
CA ARG A 346 9.40 10.19 5.43
C ARG A 346 8.44 9.34 4.62
N ILE A 347 7.39 9.95 4.07
CA ILE A 347 6.28 9.20 3.49
C ILE A 347 6.59 8.77 2.05
N LEU A 348 7.03 9.71 1.20
CA LEU A 348 7.37 9.39 -0.18
C LEU A 348 8.60 8.50 -0.26
N MET A 349 9.63 8.77 0.54
CA MET A 349 10.83 7.92 0.57
C MET A 349 10.51 6.48 0.98
N HIS A 350 9.65 6.28 1.98
CA HIS A 350 9.27 4.94 2.39
C HIS A 350 8.53 4.17 1.27
N LYS A 351 7.60 4.85 0.56
CA LYS A 351 6.92 4.27 -0.61
C LYS A 351 7.89 3.94 -1.73
N GLU A 352 8.79 4.86 -2.05
CA GLU A 352 9.85 4.64 -3.04
C GLU A 352 10.73 3.44 -2.69
N GLN A 353 11.07 3.26 -1.41
CA GLN A 353 11.80 2.07 -0.93
C GLN A 353 10.99 0.79 -1.12
N LEU A 354 9.69 0.79 -0.80
CA LEU A 354 8.82 -0.38 -0.99
C LEU A 354 8.73 -0.79 -2.45
N ILE A 355 8.51 0.16 -3.36
CA ILE A 355 8.49 -0.11 -4.82
C ILE A 355 9.85 -0.60 -5.28
N THR A 356 10.94 0.01 -4.81
CA THR A 356 12.29 -0.39 -5.18
C THR A 356 12.58 -1.84 -4.75
N GLN A 357 12.26 -2.17 -3.50
CA GLN A 357 12.53 -3.50 -2.94
C GLN A 357 11.61 -4.58 -3.53
N SER A 358 10.32 -4.29 -3.72
CA SER A 358 9.34 -5.29 -4.13
C SER A 358 9.26 -5.46 -5.65
N LEU A 359 9.41 -4.39 -6.43
CA LEU A 359 9.18 -4.40 -7.87
C LEU A 359 10.46 -4.21 -8.68
N ILE A 360 11.27 -3.20 -8.37
CA ILE A 360 12.46 -2.90 -9.17
C ILE A 360 13.46 -4.04 -9.11
N ASN A 361 13.73 -4.56 -7.91
CA ASN A 361 14.62 -5.72 -7.76
C ASN A 361 14.09 -6.95 -8.50
N ASP A 362 12.77 -7.16 -8.49
CA ASP A 362 12.13 -8.26 -9.19
C ASP A 362 12.30 -8.16 -10.71
N LEU A 363 12.00 -6.99 -11.27
CA LEU A 363 12.16 -6.68 -12.69
C LEU A 363 13.63 -6.73 -13.13
N LEU A 364 14.55 -6.24 -12.32
CA LEU A 364 15.98 -6.31 -12.60
C LEU A 364 16.47 -7.75 -12.63
N GLY A 365 16.00 -8.59 -11.71
CA GLY A 365 16.31 -10.02 -11.73
C GLY A 365 15.77 -10.72 -12.98
N MET A 366 14.53 -10.42 -13.38
CA MET A 366 13.96 -10.95 -14.63
C MET A 366 14.77 -10.50 -15.86
N LEU A 367 15.08 -9.21 -15.95
CA LEU A 367 15.82 -8.65 -17.09
C LEU A 367 17.24 -9.22 -17.15
N GLN A 368 17.93 -9.37 -16.02
CA GLN A 368 19.25 -10.00 -15.96
C GLN A 368 19.22 -11.45 -16.45
N ASN A 369 18.19 -12.22 -16.07
CA ASN A 369 18.03 -13.59 -16.55
C ASN A 369 17.83 -13.63 -18.07
N SER A 370 16.99 -12.74 -18.62
CA SER A 370 16.79 -12.64 -20.06
C SER A 370 18.06 -12.18 -20.80
N GLN A 371 18.82 -11.24 -20.24
CA GLN A 371 20.12 -10.84 -20.79
C GLN A 371 21.12 -12.00 -20.81
N ALA A 372 21.21 -12.77 -19.72
CA ALA A 372 22.10 -13.93 -19.65
C ALA A 372 21.72 -14.99 -20.71
N ALA A 373 20.42 -15.24 -20.92
CA ALA A 373 19.95 -16.14 -21.98
C ALA A 373 20.34 -15.64 -23.39
N MET A 374 20.26 -14.34 -23.63
CA MET A 374 20.66 -13.73 -24.90
C MET A 374 22.17 -13.72 -25.12
N GLN A 375 22.94 -13.47 -24.08
CA GLN A 375 24.40 -13.51 -24.12
C GLN A 375 24.87 -14.93 -24.46
N TYR A 376 24.28 -15.95 -23.85
CA TYR A 376 24.53 -17.34 -24.20
C TYR A 376 24.20 -17.64 -25.67
N ARG A 377 23.07 -17.13 -26.18
CA ARG A 377 22.69 -17.27 -27.59
C ARG A 377 23.70 -16.59 -28.52
N LEU A 378 24.26 -15.45 -28.11
CA LEU A 378 25.26 -14.71 -28.87
C LEU A 378 26.56 -15.51 -28.96
N GLU A 379 27.08 -15.98 -27.84
CA GLU A 379 28.29 -16.81 -27.77
C GLU A 379 28.15 -18.06 -28.65
N SER A 380 26.99 -18.73 -28.59
CA SER A 380 26.69 -19.86 -29.46
C SER A 380 26.72 -19.51 -30.95
N LEU A 381 26.19 -18.35 -31.36
CA LEU A 381 26.20 -17.93 -32.76
C LEU A 381 27.59 -17.52 -33.23
N GLU A 382 28.41 -16.95 -32.33
CA GLU A 382 29.81 -16.61 -32.62
C GLU A 382 30.65 -17.87 -32.82
N GLU A 383 30.44 -18.92 -32.01
CA GLU A 383 31.04 -20.24 -32.23
C GLU A 383 30.60 -20.85 -33.58
N GLU A 384 29.32 -20.76 -33.94
CA GLU A 384 28.78 -21.17 -35.25
C GLU A 384 29.46 -20.41 -36.40
N LEU A 385 29.64 -19.10 -36.26
CA LEU A 385 30.29 -18.25 -37.26
C LEU A 385 31.78 -18.61 -37.42
N GLN A 386 32.47 -18.88 -36.31
CA GLN A 386 33.88 -19.29 -36.32
C GLN A 386 34.07 -20.63 -37.04
N ALA A 387 33.16 -21.59 -36.83
CA ALA A 387 33.15 -22.85 -37.58
C ALA A 387 32.92 -22.68 -39.09
N CYS A 388 32.36 -21.53 -39.51
CA CYS A 388 32.14 -21.16 -40.91
C CYS A 388 33.21 -20.22 -41.49
N ALA A 389 34.22 -19.79 -40.71
CA ALA A 389 35.16 -18.74 -41.10
C ALA A 389 36.18 -19.18 -42.18
N GLY A 390 36.43 -20.49 -42.33
CA GLY A 390 37.37 -21.05 -43.32
C GLY A 390 36.94 -20.89 -44.79
N VAL A 391 37.81 -21.33 -45.71
CA VAL A 391 37.51 -21.42 -47.16
C VAL A 391 36.38 -22.43 -47.41
N THR A 392 36.33 -23.49 -46.59
CA THR A 392 35.26 -24.47 -46.50
C THR A 392 34.71 -24.51 -45.08
N MET A 393 33.42 -24.84 -44.92
CA MET A 393 32.79 -25.00 -43.61
C MET A 393 33.39 -26.21 -42.88
N ASP A 394 33.74 -26.05 -41.60
CA ASP A 394 34.15 -27.18 -40.76
C ASP A 394 32.91 -27.97 -40.32
N LYS A 395 32.45 -28.88 -41.18
CA LYS A 395 31.31 -29.76 -40.92
C LYS A 395 31.52 -30.63 -39.67
N ALA A 396 32.77 -30.95 -39.32
CA ALA A 396 33.07 -31.74 -38.12
C ALA A 396 32.90 -30.89 -36.84
N ALA A 397 33.32 -29.62 -36.84
CA ALA A 397 33.04 -28.70 -35.74
C ALA A 397 31.53 -28.45 -35.57
N LEU A 398 30.81 -28.19 -36.66
CA LEU A 398 29.35 -28.01 -36.62
C LEU A 398 28.63 -29.26 -36.12
N GLY A 399 29.10 -30.45 -36.50
CA GLY A 399 28.62 -31.73 -35.98
C GLY A 399 28.80 -31.86 -34.46
N ARG A 400 30.00 -31.53 -33.94
CA ARG A 400 30.27 -31.53 -32.48
C ARG A 400 29.39 -30.53 -31.72
N LEU A 401 29.19 -29.33 -32.28
CA LEU A 401 28.27 -28.34 -31.71
C LEU A 401 26.82 -28.86 -31.69
N ALA A 402 26.38 -29.52 -32.77
CA ALA A 402 25.04 -30.09 -32.85
C ALA A 402 24.81 -31.21 -31.82
N GLU A 403 25.81 -32.09 -31.64
CA GLU A 403 25.77 -33.15 -30.63
C GLU A 403 25.75 -32.59 -29.21
N ARG A 404 26.56 -31.57 -28.92
CA ARG A 404 26.55 -30.89 -27.62
C ARG A 404 25.20 -30.22 -27.35
N ALA A 405 24.69 -29.47 -28.31
CA ALA A 405 23.38 -28.82 -28.22
C ALA A 405 22.25 -29.85 -28.03
N GLN A 406 22.32 -31.00 -28.72
CA GLN A 406 21.36 -32.09 -28.54
C GLN A 406 21.41 -32.67 -27.12
N LYS A 407 22.62 -32.90 -26.58
CA LYS A 407 22.79 -33.42 -25.22
C LYS A 407 22.24 -32.45 -24.17
N ASP A 408 22.49 -31.15 -24.33
CA ASP A 408 21.95 -30.12 -23.44
C ASP A 408 20.42 -29.97 -23.62
N TYR A 409 19.89 -30.12 -24.84
CA TYR A 409 18.45 -30.12 -25.08
C TYR A 409 17.78 -31.29 -24.36
N ASP A 410 18.32 -32.50 -24.51
CA ASP A 410 17.79 -33.70 -23.85
C ASP A 410 17.84 -33.56 -22.32
N PHE A 411 18.87 -32.89 -21.80
CA PHE A 411 19.00 -32.56 -20.38
C PHE A 411 17.85 -31.63 -19.91
N TYR A 412 17.65 -30.47 -20.53
CA TYR A 412 16.60 -29.53 -20.14
C TYR A 412 15.19 -30.08 -20.42
N TYR A 413 15.02 -30.86 -21.48
CA TYR A 413 13.77 -31.54 -21.79
C TYR A 413 13.39 -32.55 -20.69
N LYS A 414 14.34 -33.37 -20.23
CA LYS A 414 14.13 -34.30 -19.11
C LYS A 414 13.79 -33.54 -17.82
N LYS A 415 14.54 -32.47 -17.49
CA LYS A 415 14.25 -31.63 -16.32
C LYS A 415 12.85 -31.01 -16.40
N LEU A 416 12.42 -30.50 -17.56
CA LEU A 416 11.07 -29.97 -17.77
C LEU A 416 9.97 -31.02 -17.53
N ILE A 417 10.17 -32.27 -17.95
CA ILE A 417 9.24 -33.36 -17.65
C ILE A 417 9.12 -33.56 -16.14
N THR A 418 10.25 -33.61 -15.42
CA THR A 418 10.27 -33.72 -13.95
C THR A 418 9.66 -32.49 -13.26
N LEU A 419 9.84 -31.30 -13.82
CA LEU A 419 9.25 -30.07 -13.29
C LEU A 419 7.74 -30.02 -13.52
N ARG A 420 7.22 -30.55 -14.64
CA ARG A 420 5.78 -30.67 -14.87
C ARG A 420 5.11 -31.60 -13.87
N SER A 421 5.73 -32.73 -13.52
CA SER A 421 5.19 -33.60 -12.47
C SER A 421 5.30 -32.92 -11.09
N SER A 422 6.39 -32.21 -10.83
CA SER A 422 6.55 -31.42 -9.60
C SER A 422 5.52 -30.28 -9.49
N ARG A 423 5.14 -29.65 -10.61
CA ARG A 423 4.07 -28.63 -10.68
C ARG A 423 2.73 -29.23 -10.32
N ARG A 424 2.38 -30.41 -10.85
CA ARG A 424 1.13 -31.10 -10.46
C ARG A 424 1.08 -31.44 -8.97
N LEU A 425 2.21 -31.86 -8.40
CA LEU A 425 2.33 -32.07 -6.95
C LEU A 425 2.13 -30.76 -6.20
N MET A 426 2.74 -29.65 -6.63
CA MET A 426 2.53 -28.33 -6.04
C MET A 426 1.09 -27.85 -6.17
N ASP A 427 0.43 -28.06 -7.30
CA ASP A 427 -0.98 -27.72 -7.49
C ASP A 427 -1.85 -28.50 -6.48
N SER A 428 -1.59 -29.79 -6.29
CA SER A 428 -2.31 -30.60 -5.29
C SER A 428 -2.08 -30.13 -3.85
N GLN A 429 -0.85 -29.71 -3.51
CA GLN A 429 -0.55 -29.10 -2.21
C GLN A 429 -1.22 -27.74 -2.07
N GLY A 430 -1.25 -26.96 -3.15
CA GLY A 430 -1.96 -25.69 -3.23
C GLY A 430 -3.45 -25.86 -2.92
N GLU A 431 -4.11 -26.89 -3.46
CA GLU A 431 -5.50 -27.19 -3.13
C GLU A 431 -5.73 -27.55 -1.65
N LEU A 432 -4.76 -28.21 -0.99
CA LEU A 432 -4.84 -28.46 0.46
C LEU A 432 -4.73 -27.14 1.24
N LEU A 433 -3.79 -26.27 0.88
CA LEU A 433 -3.63 -24.96 1.51
C LEU A 433 -4.86 -24.08 1.31
N LYS A 434 -5.42 -24.05 0.09
CA LYS A 434 -6.65 -23.29 -0.24
C LYS A 434 -7.85 -23.74 0.61
N LYS A 435 -7.98 -25.04 0.89
CA LYS A 435 -9.05 -25.56 1.78
C LYS A 435 -8.93 -25.08 3.22
N LEU A 436 -7.72 -24.76 3.70
CA LEU A 436 -7.50 -24.20 5.03
C LEU A 436 -7.93 -22.73 5.13
N VAL A 437 -7.96 -22.01 4.00
CA VAL A 437 -8.28 -20.57 3.91
C VAL A 437 -9.46 -20.29 2.97
N SER A 438 -10.40 -21.22 2.86
CA SER A 438 -11.56 -21.05 1.99
C SER A 438 -12.57 -20.04 2.58
N GLU A 439 -13.29 -19.34 1.70
CA GLU A 439 -14.32 -18.39 2.13
C GLU A 439 -15.41 -19.07 2.95
N ASP A 440 -15.85 -20.24 2.51
CA ASP A 440 -16.89 -21.03 3.16
C ASP A 440 -16.50 -21.40 4.59
N ARG A 441 -15.21 -21.71 4.84
CA ARG A 441 -14.72 -22.03 6.18
C ARG A 441 -14.77 -20.81 7.09
N PHE A 442 -14.32 -19.65 6.59
CA PHE A 442 -14.41 -18.39 7.33
C PHE A 442 -15.86 -18.02 7.64
N GLU A 443 -16.76 -18.08 6.65
CA GLU A 443 -18.17 -17.75 6.86
C GLU A 443 -18.86 -18.76 7.79
N ALA A 444 -18.51 -20.05 7.74
CA ALA A 444 -18.99 -21.02 8.72
C ALA A 444 -18.55 -20.68 10.16
N HIS A 445 -17.33 -20.17 10.35
CA HIS A 445 -16.88 -19.65 11.65
C HIS A 445 -17.64 -18.39 12.06
N ALA A 446 -17.88 -17.47 11.11
CA ALA A 446 -18.64 -16.24 11.33
C ALA A 446 -20.11 -16.51 11.70
N GLU A 447 -20.78 -17.44 11.02
CA GLU A 447 -22.15 -17.86 11.35
C GLU A 447 -22.22 -18.58 12.70
N ARG A 448 -21.25 -19.45 12.99
CA ARG A 448 -21.17 -20.14 14.29
C ARG A 448 -21.07 -19.16 15.44
N VAL A 449 -20.17 -18.17 15.34
CA VAL A 449 -20.06 -17.14 16.40
C VAL A 449 -21.31 -16.26 16.46
N ARG A 450 -21.96 -15.97 15.33
CA ARG A 450 -23.23 -15.22 15.30
C ARG A 450 -24.30 -15.95 16.13
N ASN A 451 -24.49 -17.24 15.84
CA ASN A 451 -25.47 -18.06 16.52
C ASN A 451 -25.15 -18.24 18.01
N SER A 452 -23.88 -18.48 18.36
CA SER A 452 -23.44 -18.61 19.75
C SER A 452 -23.64 -17.33 20.55
N MET A 453 -23.38 -16.16 19.95
CA MET A 453 -23.60 -14.87 20.61
C MET A 453 -25.09 -14.55 20.76
N SER A 454 -25.91 -14.80 19.74
CA SER A 454 -27.37 -14.59 19.81
C SER A 454 -28.05 -15.51 20.85
N LYS A 455 -27.52 -16.73 21.06
CA LYS A 455 -28.02 -17.67 22.08
C LYS A 455 -27.47 -17.40 23.49
N SER A 456 -26.46 -16.54 23.63
CA SER A 456 -25.81 -16.27 24.92
C SER A 456 -26.58 -15.19 25.69
N TRP A 457 -27.21 -15.58 26.79
CA TRP A 457 -27.97 -14.68 27.68
C TRP A 457 -27.11 -13.73 28.53
N THR A 458 -25.79 -13.89 28.52
CA THR A 458 -24.87 -13.09 29.35
C THR A 458 -23.73 -12.52 28.52
N THR A 459 -23.26 -11.33 28.90
CA THR A 459 -22.08 -10.67 28.32
C THR A 459 -20.82 -11.54 28.45
N ALA A 460 -20.70 -12.30 29.54
CA ALA A 460 -19.61 -13.27 29.72
C ALA A 460 -19.68 -14.44 28.71
N GLY A 461 -20.88 -14.90 28.35
CA GLY A 461 -21.10 -15.91 27.31
C GLY A 461 -20.75 -15.38 25.92
N MET A 462 -21.21 -14.17 25.59
CA MET A 462 -20.84 -13.50 24.33
C MET A 462 -19.32 -13.29 24.22
N ASN A 463 -18.68 -12.84 25.29
CA ASN A 463 -17.23 -12.67 25.35
C ASN A 463 -16.45 -13.97 25.12
N ARG A 464 -16.96 -15.11 25.61
CA ARG A 464 -16.39 -16.43 25.32
C ARG A 464 -16.56 -16.83 23.85
N ALA A 465 -17.75 -16.59 23.27
CA ALA A 465 -17.99 -16.86 21.86
C ALA A 465 -17.07 -16.03 20.93
N MET A 466 -16.83 -14.76 21.26
CA MET A 466 -15.89 -13.90 20.54
C MET A 466 -14.45 -14.44 20.61
N ASP A 467 -13.99 -14.89 21.77
CA ASP A 467 -12.64 -15.46 21.93
C ASP A 467 -12.49 -16.76 21.13
N GLN A 468 -13.50 -17.63 21.21
CA GLN A 468 -13.55 -18.88 20.47
C GLN A 468 -13.46 -18.65 18.95
N PHE A 469 -14.07 -17.59 18.42
CA PHE A 469 -13.92 -17.22 17.01
C PHE A 469 -12.46 -16.96 16.63
N PHE A 470 -11.73 -16.18 17.44
CA PHE A 470 -10.32 -15.92 17.18
C PHE A 470 -9.43 -17.14 17.40
N GLU A 471 -9.77 -18.03 18.33
CA GLU A 471 -9.08 -19.31 18.51
C GLU A 471 -9.21 -20.21 17.28
N LEU A 472 -10.40 -20.25 16.67
CA LEU A 472 -10.63 -21.01 15.43
C LEU A 472 -9.80 -20.43 14.28
N LEU A 473 -9.80 -19.11 14.10
CA LEU A 473 -8.99 -18.47 13.05
C LEU A 473 -7.48 -18.64 13.27
N GLU A 474 -7.02 -18.54 14.52
CA GLU A 474 -5.61 -18.76 14.87
C GLU A 474 -5.21 -20.22 14.62
N SER A 475 -6.08 -21.17 14.95
CA SER A 475 -5.88 -22.60 14.66
C SER A 475 -5.77 -22.85 13.16
N ASP A 476 -6.69 -22.29 12.36
CA ASP A 476 -6.66 -22.42 10.89
C ASP A 476 -5.37 -21.89 10.30
N LEU A 477 -4.91 -20.71 10.73
CA LEU A 477 -3.65 -20.12 10.26
C LEU A 477 -2.40 -20.82 10.79
N THR A 478 -2.46 -21.43 11.97
CA THR A 478 -1.37 -22.25 12.50
C THR A 478 -1.25 -23.57 11.73
N ASN A 479 -2.37 -24.19 11.37
CA ASN A 479 -2.42 -25.35 10.48
C ASN A 479 -1.92 -25.00 9.08
N LEU A 480 -2.29 -23.82 8.57
CA LEU A 480 -1.74 -23.30 7.31
C LEU A 480 -0.22 -23.13 7.39
N LEU A 481 0.31 -22.61 8.51
CA LEU A 481 1.75 -22.45 8.70
C LEU A 481 2.48 -23.80 8.72
N SER A 482 1.94 -24.81 9.39
CA SER A 482 2.54 -26.15 9.42
C SER A 482 2.54 -26.82 8.04
N GLU A 483 1.40 -26.80 7.34
CA GLU A 483 1.30 -27.34 5.97
C GLU A 483 2.15 -26.53 4.98
N GLY A 484 2.19 -25.21 5.13
CA GLY A 484 3.04 -24.32 4.35
C GLY A 484 4.52 -24.65 4.48
N HIS A 485 5.01 -24.93 5.70
CA HIS A 485 6.40 -25.36 5.90
C HIS A 485 6.71 -26.71 5.24
N LEU A 486 5.76 -27.65 5.20
CA LEU A 486 5.93 -28.91 4.47
C LEU A 486 6.05 -28.66 2.96
N ALA A 487 5.19 -27.80 2.42
CA ALA A 487 5.24 -27.40 1.03
C ALA A 487 6.55 -26.66 0.68
N GLU A 488 7.01 -25.74 1.52
CA GLU A 488 8.29 -25.03 1.34
C GLU A 488 9.49 -26.01 1.37
N LYS A 489 9.49 -27.00 2.26
CA LYS A 489 10.50 -28.07 2.28
C LYS A 489 10.51 -28.87 0.97
N MET A 490 9.33 -29.18 0.44
CA MET A 490 9.19 -29.87 -0.84
C MET A 490 9.77 -29.02 -1.99
N VAL A 491 9.45 -27.73 -2.03
CA VAL A 491 10.05 -26.78 -2.99
C VAL A 491 11.56 -26.75 -2.87
N GLY A 492 12.09 -26.63 -1.65
CA GLY A 492 13.54 -26.68 -1.40
C GLY A 492 14.19 -27.98 -1.89
N ALA A 493 13.53 -29.12 -1.74
CA ALA A 493 14.00 -30.38 -2.30
C ALA A 493 13.99 -30.39 -3.84
N ILE A 494 12.96 -29.84 -4.48
CA ILE A 494 12.88 -29.69 -5.94
C ILE A 494 14.03 -28.82 -6.46
N TYR A 495 14.31 -27.68 -5.80
CA TYR A 495 15.41 -26.79 -6.16
C TYR A 495 16.78 -27.44 -5.96
N ARG A 496 17.01 -28.14 -4.85
CA ARG A 496 18.26 -28.88 -4.63
C ARG A 496 18.51 -29.90 -5.73
N ARG A 497 17.50 -30.73 -6.05
CA ARG A 497 17.57 -31.72 -7.14
C ARG A 497 17.76 -31.09 -8.52
N TYR A 498 17.20 -29.90 -8.73
CA TYR A 498 17.41 -29.15 -9.96
C TYR A 498 18.86 -28.63 -10.06
N ASN A 499 19.42 -28.14 -8.96
CA ASN A 499 20.73 -27.49 -8.87
C ASN A 499 21.92 -28.44 -8.67
N GLU A 500 21.72 -29.76 -8.59
CA GLU A 500 22.79 -30.79 -8.50
C GLU A 500 23.86 -30.62 -9.59
N ASP A 501 23.47 -30.15 -10.78
CA ASP A 501 24.35 -29.97 -11.95
C ASP A 501 25.01 -28.57 -12.03
N ASN A 502 24.86 -27.73 -11.01
CA ASN A 502 25.43 -26.36 -10.85
C ASN A 502 25.00 -25.29 -11.86
N ARG A 503 24.30 -25.62 -12.94
CA ARG A 503 23.92 -24.71 -14.05
C ARG A 503 22.88 -23.65 -13.70
N ALA A 504 22.25 -23.72 -12.52
CA ALA A 504 21.15 -22.83 -12.12
C ALA A 504 21.17 -22.43 -10.63
N ARG A 505 22.34 -22.48 -9.98
CA ARG A 505 22.49 -22.19 -8.54
C ARG A 505 22.05 -20.79 -8.10
N HIS A 506 21.93 -19.85 -9.02
CA HIS A 506 21.47 -18.48 -8.75
C HIS A 506 19.95 -18.37 -8.58
N LEU A 507 19.19 -19.43 -8.90
CA LEU A 507 17.73 -19.45 -8.78
C LEU A 507 17.34 -19.97 -7.38
N GLU A 508 16.57 -19.15 -6.67
CA GLU A 508 16.03 -19.48 -5.35
C GLU A 508 14.50 -19.52 -5.35
N PRO A 509 13.89 -20.35 -4.49
CA PRO A 509 12.45 -20.43 -4.37
C PRO A 509 11.85 -19.20 -3.68
N ILE A 510 10.66 -18.81 -4.13
CA ILE A 510 9.87 -17.76 -3.47
C ILE A 510 9.18 -18.38 -2.23
N PRO A 511 9.40 -17.85 -1.00
CA PRO A 511 8.76 -18.37 0.20
C PRO A 511 7.28 -17.93 0.31
N LEU A 512 6.44 -18.76 0.94
CA LEU A 512 5.01 -18.48 1.17
C LEU A 512 4.81 -17.37 2.21
N ARG A 513 5.76 -17.23 3.15
CA ARG A 513 5.74 -16.22 4.23
C ARG A 513 4.47 -16.26 5.08
N ALA A 514 3.89 -17.44 5.32
CA ALA A 514 2.65 -17.61 6.07
C ALA A 514 2.67 -17.02 7.50
N GLY A 515 3.85 -16.97 8.14
CA GLY A 515 4.02 -16.49 9.52
C GLY A 515 3.53 -15.06 9.76
N ARG A 516 3.59 -14.18 8.75
CA ARG A 516 3.08 -12.79 8.88
C ARG A 516 1.58 -12.75 9.15
N HIS A 517 0.82 -13.70 8.63
CA HIS A 517 -0.63 -13.76 8.80
C HIS A 517 -1.03 -14.24 10.18
N VAL A 518 -0.28 -15.18 10.76
CA VAL A 518 -0.45 -15.63 12.15
C VAL A 518 -0.22 -14.49 13.13
N ILE A 519 0.81 -13.67 12.89
CA ILE A 519 1.07 -12.47 13.71
C ILE A 519 -0.11 -11.50 13.58
N ALA A 520 -0.58 -11.23 12.36
CA ALA A 520 -1.68 -10.31 12.12
C ALA A 520 -3.00 -10.72 12.81
N ILE A 521 -3.35 -12.02 12.82
CA ILE A 521 -4.57 -12.48 13.51
C ILE A 521 -4.44 -12.41 15.03
N ARG A 522 -3.26 -12.71 15.59
CA ARG A 522 -2.99 -12.58 17.02
C ARG A 522 -3.12 -11.14 17.49
N GLU A 523 -2.67 -10.20 16.67
CA GLU A 523 -2.85 -8.77 16.95
C GLU A 523 -4.32 -8.36 16.89
N LEU A 524 -5.09 -8.87 15.93
CA LEU A 524 -6.52 -8.63 15.89
C LEU A 524 -7.23 -9.22 17.13
N ARG A 525 -6.81 -10.40 17.60
CA ARG A 525 -7.31 -11.01 18.84
C ARG A 525 -6.99 -10.15 20.07
N LYS A 526 -5.79 -9.56 20.17
CA LYS A 526 -5.45 -8.61 21.24
C LYS A 526 -6.36 -7.37 21.21
N LYS A 527 -6.64 -6.82 20.02
CA LYS A 527 -7.61 -5.73 19.84
C LYS A 527 -9.02 -6.15 20.27
N ALA A 528 -9.44 -7.36 19.90
CA ALA A 528 -10.72 -7.94 20.32
C ALA A 528 -10.82 -8.04 21.85
N ARG A 529 -9.74 -8.42 22.54
CA ARG A 529 -9.70 -8.48 24.00
C ARG A 529 -9.92 -7.10 24.63
N ARG A 530 -9.32 -6.04 24.10
CA ARG A 530 -9.58 -4.67 24.56
C ARG A 530 -11.02 -4.24 24.31
N PHE A 531 -11.57 -4.57 23.14
CA PHE A 531 -13.00 -4.37 22.84
C PHE A 531 -13.90 -5.06 23.87
N ARG A 532 -13.58 -6.29 24.28
CA ARG A 532 -14.37 -7.05 25.28
C ARG A 532 -14.32 -6.49 26.70
N ILE A 533 -13.18 -5.91 27.10
CA ILE A 533 -12.94 -5.44 28.48
C ILE A 533 -13.42 -3.99 28.67
N SER A 534 -13.72 -3.27 27.59
CA SER A 534 -14.24 -1.90 27.67
C SER A 534 -15.54 -1.85 28.49
N PRO A 535 -15.59 -1.06 29.58
CA PRO A 535 -16.79 -0.93 30.44
C PRO A 535 -18.05 -0.56 29.65
N LYS A 536 -17.90 0.24 28.59
CA LYS A 536 -19.01 0.65 27.72
C LYS A 536 -19.68 -0.54 27.03
N ASN A 537 -18.89 -1.50 26.55
CA ASN A 537 -19.39 -2.69 25.86
C ASN A 537 -20.02 -3.72 26.83
N LEU A 538 -19.69 -3.64 28.13
CA LEU A 538 -20.30 -4.48 29.15
C LEU A 538 -21.72 -4.04 29.52
N LEU A 539 -22.02 -2.75 29.31
CA LEU A 539 -23.30 -2.10 29.61
C LEU A 539 -24.21 -1.91 28.39
N THR A 540 -23.80 -2.37 27.20
CA THR A 540 -24.59 -2.24 25.96
C THR A 540 -25.57 -3.39 25.77
N GLU A 541 -26.70 -3.13 25.10
CA GLU A 541 -27.66 -4.16 24.68
C GLU A 541 -27.03 -5.27 23.83
N GLN A 542 -27.53 -6.50 23.97
CA GLN A 542 -27.02 -7.69 23.30
C GLN A 542 -26.96 -7.55 21.77
N SER A 543 -28.04 -7.06 21.17
CA SER A 543 -28.17 -6.89 19.70
C SER A 543 -27.13 -5.91 19.16
N VAL A 544 -26.91 -4.80 19.87
CA VAL A 544 -25.95 -3.74 19.51
C VAL A 544 -24.52 -4.26 19.62
N LEU A 545 -24.18 -5.00 20.69
CA LEU A 545 -22.84 -5.57 20.87
C LEU A 545 -22.50 -6.61 19.79
N VAL A 546 -23.45 -7.48 19.44
CA VAL A 546 -23.31 -8.46 18.35
C VAL A 546 -23.01 -7.73 17.04
N ARG A 547 -23.86 -6.77 16.66
CA ARG A 547 -23.69 -6.01 15.41
C ARG A 547 -22.32 -5.31 15.35
N ARG A 548 -21.94 -4.63 16.43
CA ARG A 548 -20.65 -3.93 16.55
C ARG A 548 -19.47 -4.87 16.37
N PHE A 549 -19.51 -6.05 16.97
CA PHE A 549 -18.47 -7.07 16.81
C PHE A 549 -18.35 -7.55 15.36
N PHE A 550 -19.47 -7.82 14.68
CA PHE A 550 -19.46 -8.29 13.30
C PHE A 550 -18.96 -7.24 12.32
N ASN A 551 -19.43 -6.01 12.45
CA ASN A 551 -19.08 -4.92 11.54
C ASN A 551 -17.60 -4.55 11.64
N VAL A 552 -17.02 -4.64 12.84
CA VAL A 552 -15.65 -4.18 13.12
C VAL A 552 -14.66 -5.34 13.12
N MET A 553 -14.84 -6.30 14.02
CA MET A 553 -13.85 -7.34 14.29
C MET A 553 -13.91 -8.45 13.25
N VAL A 554 -15.12 -8.92 12.91
CA VAL A 554 -15.29 -9.92 11.84
C VAL A 554 -15.02 -9.32 10.47
N GLY A 555 -15.38 -8.04 10.24
CA GLY A 555 -15.02 -7.30 9.03
C GLY A 555 -13.50 -7.21 8.80
N GLU A 556 -12.74 -6.85 9.83
CA GLU A 556 -11.26 -6.85 9.77
C GLU A 556 -10.68 -8.26 9.58
N ALA A 557 -11.20 -9.25 10.31
CA ALA A 557 -10.79 -10.64 10.15
C ALA A 557 -11.03 -11.13 8.72
N ARG A 558 -12.14 -10.74 8.10
CA ARG A 558 -12.46 -11.07 6.69
C ARG A 558 -11.46 -10.44 5.73
N THR A 559 -11.07 -9.19 5.95
CA THR A 559 -10.04 -8.55 5.11
C THR A 559 -8.66 -9.19 5.27
N LEU A 560 -8.28 -9.56 6.49
CA LEU A 560 -7.05 -10.32 6.74
C LEU A 560 -7.11 -11.68 6.04
N HIS A 561 -8.21 -12.40 6.19
CA HIS A 561 -8.44 -13.71 5.56
C HIS A 561 -8.36 -13.64 4.04
N ALA A 562 -8.99 -12.64 3.41
CA ALA A 562 -8.92 -12.43 1.97
C ALA A 562 -7.48 -12.22 1.48
N ARG A 563 -6.64 -11.50 2.24
CA ARG A 563 -5.20 -11.36 1.94
C ARG A 563 -4.45 -12.69 2.04
N VAL A 564 -4.70 -13.47 3.10
CA VAL A 564 -4.09 -14.81 3.25
C VAL A 564 -4.47 -15.70 2.08
N ARG A 565 -5.76 -15.73 1.72
CA ARG A 565 -6.27 -16.52 0.60
C ARG A 565 -5.58 -16.14 -0.71
N HIS A 566 -5.46 -14.84 -0.98
CA HIS A 566 -4.78 -14.36 -2.19
C HIS A 566 -3.31 -14.83 -2.26
N ASP A 567 -2.56 -14.74 -1.15
CA ASP A 567 -1.17 -15.20 -1.09
C ASP A 567 -1.06 -16.74 -1.27
N VAL A 568 -1.97 -17.50 -0.66
CA VAL A 568 -2.02 -18.97 -0.74
C VAL A 568 -2.44 -19.46 -2.14
N GLU A 569 -3.37 -18.77 -2.81
CA GLU A 569 -3.80 -19.09 -4.16
C GLU A 569 -2.68 -18.87 -5.19
N ARG A 570 -1.86 -17.85 -4.96
CA ARG A 570 -0.78 -17.42 -5.86
C ARG A 570 0.51 -18.22 -5.69
N TRP A 571 0.90 -18.54 -4.46
CA TRP A 571 2.21 -19.12 -4.19
C TRP A 571 2.55 -20.44 -4.92
N PRO A 572 1.64 -21.42 -5.07
CA PRO A 572 1.96 -22.69 -5.75
C PRO A 572 2.45 -22.52 -7.19
N SER A 573 1.88 -21.56 -7.93
CA SER A 573 2.28 -21.27 -9.30
C SER A 573 3.60 -20.48 -9.36
N GLU A 574 3.88 -19.64 -8.37
CA GLU A 574 5.07 -18.80 -8.34
C GLU A 574 6.32 -19.51 -7.83
N ALA A 575 6.18 -20.46 -6.89
CA ALA A 575 7.30 -21.09 -6.21
C ALA A 575 8.27 -21.82 -7.15
N LEU A 576 7.74 -22.48 -8.20
CA LEU A 576 8.54 -23.20 -9.21
C LEU A 576 8.82 -22.38 -10.47
N LEU A 577 8.27 -21.17 -10.56
CA LEU A 577 8.32 -20.34 -11.75
C LEU A 577 9.76 -20.07 -12.25
N PRO A 578 10.72 -19.68 -11.38
CA PRO A 578 12.09 -19.38 -11.82
C PRO A 578 12.76 -20.54 -12.59
N ILE A 579 12.70 -21.76 -12.04
CA ILE A 579 13.34 -22.94 -12.64
C ILE A 579 12.56 -23.47 -13.85
N MET A 580 11.24 -23.32 -13.85
CA MET A 580 10.41 -23.70 -15.01
C MET A 580 10.69 -22.79 -16.19
N GLN A 581 10.69 -21.47 -15.96
CA GLN A 581 10.97 -20.47 -16.98
C GLN A 581 12.38 -20.67 -17.54
N TYR A 582 13.39 -20.76 -16.67
CA TYR A 582 14.78 -20.98 -17.11
C TYR A 582 14.92 -22.25 -17.96
N SER A 583 14.33 -23.37 -17.52
CA SER A 583 14.40 -24.62 -18.31
C SER A 583 13.68 -24.53 -19.65
N MET A 584 12.54 -23.83 -19.70
CA MET A 584 11.74 -23.62 -20.92
C MET A 584 12.52 -22.78 -21.93
N GLU A 585 13.10 -21.67 -21.48
CA GLU A 585 13.92 -20.77 -22.29
C GLU A 585 15.14 -21.50 -22.87
N GLN A 586 15.88 -22.24 -22.03
CA GLN A 586 17.02 -23.03 -22.47
C GLN A 586 16.63 -24.09 -23.50
N LYS A 587 15.50 -24.80 -23.27
CA LYS A 587 14.99 -25.79 -24.23
C LYS A 587 14.67 -25.14 -25.59
N GLN A 588 13.94 -24.02 -25.61
CA GLN A 588 13.58 -23.33 -26.85
C GLN A 588 14.80 -22.83 -27.61
N LEU A 589 15.77 -22.26 -26.90
CA LEU A 589 17.03 -21.78 -27.46
C LEU A 589 17.79 -22.93 -28.15
N LEU A 590 17.97 -24.05 -27.45
CA LEU A 590 18.67 -25.23 -27.96
C LEU A 590 17.92 -25.89 -29.12
N GLU A 591 16.58 -25.95 -29.09
CA GLU A 591 15.76 -26.49 -30.19
C GLU A 591 15.96 -25.69 -31.49
N HIS A 592 16.10 -24.37 -31.38
CA HIS A 592 16.37 -23.51 -32.51
C HIS A 592 17.84 -23.66 -33.00
N GLN A 593 18.79 -23.76 -32.07
CA GLN A 593 20.21 -24.01 -32.37
C GLN A 593 20.42 -25.33 -33.12
N ILE A 594 19.83 -26.43 -32.64
CA ILE A 594 19.93 -27.76 -33.26
C ILE A 594 19.39 -27.75 -34.69
N ARG A 595 18.24 -27.11 -34.93
CA ARG A 595 17.66 -27.00 -36.27
C ARG A 595 18.61 -26.28 -37.22
N ARG A 596 19.16 -25.12 -36.82
CA ARG A 596 20.12 -24.38 -37.63
C ARG A 596 21.37 -25.21 -37.94
N LEU A 597 22.00 -25.79 -36.91
CA LEU A 597 23.22 -26.59 -37.07
C LEU A 597 23.03 -27.79 -38.00
N ARG A 598 21.91 -28.52 -37.87
CA ARG A 598 21.60 -29.65 -38.77
C ARG A 598 21.35 -29.19 -40.20
N ASP A 599 20.64 -28.08 -40.39
CA ASP A 599 20.40 -27.52 -41.72
C ASP A 599 21.71 -27.07 -42.38
N MET A 600 22.66 -26.54 -41.61
CA MET A 600 24.00 -26.15 -42.08
C MET A 600 24.88 -27.35 -42.42
N VAL A 601 24.79 -28.45 -41.66
CA VAL A 601 25.55 -29.68 -41.95
C VAL A 601 25.00 -30.41 -43.19
N ARG A 602 23.67 -30.41 -43.38
CA ARG A 602 23.00 -31.12 -44.49
C ARG A 602 23.01 -30.38 -45.81
N ASN A 603 22.94 -29.06 -45.80
CA ASN A 603 22.88 -28.27 -47.02
C ASN A 603 24.27 -27.77 -47.42
N ASP A 604 24.68 -28.01 -48.67
CA ASP A 604 25.89 -27.42 -49.29
C ASP A 604 25.65 -25.96 -49.72
N LYS A 605 24.97 -25.19 -48.86
CA LYS A 605 24.77 -23.76 -49.11
C LYS A 605 26.12 -23.05 -49.17
N ASP A 606 26.20 -22.02 -50.00
CA ASP A 606 27.39 -21.19 -50.10
C ASP A 606 27.74 -20.64 -48.70
N SER A 607 28.91 -21.05 -48.19
CA SER A 607 29.42 -20.66 -46.87
C SER A 607 29.45 -19.14 -46.68
N ARG A 608 29.53 -18.37 -47.77
CA ARG A 608 29.46 -16.91 -47.75
C ARG A 608 28.06 -16.39 -47.38
N THR A 609 27.02 -17.02 -47.91
CA THR A 609 25.62 -16.64 -47.63
C THR A 609 25.26 -16.95 -46.18
N GLU A 610 25.68 -18.10 -45.66
CA GLU A 610 25.41 -18.46 -44.26
C GLU A 610 26.22 -17.59 -43.28
N ARG A 611 27.48 -17.27 -43.61
CA ARG A 611 28.28 -16.28 -42.85
C ARG A 611 27.60 -14.93 -42.79
N LEU A 612 27.08 -14.42 -43.92
CA LEU A 612 26.35 -13.15 -43.96
C LEU A 612 25.11 -13.20 -43.05
N ARG A 613 24.35 -14.30 -43.10
CA ARG A 613 23.15 -14.49 -42.27
C ARG A 613 23.48 -14.54 -40.77
N LEU A 614 24.51 -15.30 -40.39
CA LEU A 614 24.98 -15.38 -39.00
C LEU A 614 25.47 -14.01 -38.52
N THR A 615 26.24 -13.30 -39.34
CA THR A 615 26.73 -11.95 -39.03
C THR A 615 25.59 -10.97 -38.81
N ASN A 616 24.56 -10.98 -39.66
CA ASN A 616 23.36 -10.15 -39.49
C ASN A 616 22.61 -10.50 -38.20
N THR A 617 22.43 -11.79 -37.92
CA THR A 617 21.73 -12.26 -36.71
C THR A 617 22.50 -11.89 -35.43
N ILE A 618 23.82 -12.04 -35.44
CA ILE A 618 24.72 -11.60 -34.35
C ILE A 618 24.61 -10.09 -34.15
N SER A 619 24.63 -9.32 -35.23
CA SER A 619 24.47 -7.87 -35.17
C SER A 619 23.12 -7.46 -34.57
N ASP A 620 22.03 -8.12 -34.96
CA ASP A 620 20.71 -7.83 -34.42
C ASP A 620 20.60 -8.23 -32.95
N LEU A 621 21.17 -9.37 -32.56
CA LEU A 621 21.19 -9.81 -31.17
C LEU A 621 22.00 -8.87 -30.27
N ARG A 622 23.13 -8.35 -30.76
CA ARG A 622 23.91 -7.31 -30.05
C ARG A 622 23.09 -6.04 -29.85
N LYS A 623 22.34 -5.58 -30.87
CA LYS A 623 21.40 -4.45 -30.71
C LYS A 623 20.32 -4.75 -29.65
N GLN A 624 19.77 -5.97 -29.63
CA GLN A 624 18.78 -6.36 -28.62
C GLN A 624 19.35 -6.35 -27.20
N LEU A 625 20.61 -6.78 -27.02
CA LEU A 625 21.32 -6.69 -25.75
C LEU A 625 21.56 -5.24 -25.32
N GLU A 626 21.96 -4.36 -26.26
CA GLU A 626 22.09 -2.92 -25.99
C GLU A 626 20.77 -2.27 -25.58
N LEU A 627 19.65 -2.67 -26.21
CA LEU A 627 18.31 -2.22 -25.82
C LEU A 627 17.95 -2.70 -24.40
N ALA A 628 18.27 -3.95 -24.06
CA ALA A 628 18.06 -4.50 -22.72
C ALA A 628 18.90 -3.74 -21.67
N ASP A 629 20.17 -3.44 -21.96
CA ASP A 629 21.03 -2.60 -21.11
C ASP A 629 20.48 -1.19 -20.93
N ALA A 630 19.97 -0.59 -22.00
CA ALA A 630 19.34 0.72 -21.93
C ALA A 630 18.10 0.69 -21.02
N MET A 631 17.24 -0.33 -21.14
CA MET A 631 16.10 -0.52 -20.24
C MET A 631 16.55 -0.73 -18.79
N GLN A 632 17.57 -1.57 -18.55
CA GLN A 632 18.11 -1.81 -17.22
C GLN A 632 18.62 -0.52 -16.58
N ARG A 633 19.33 0.32 -17.33
CA ARG A 633 19.81 1.63 -16.85
C ARG A 633 18.67 2.57 -16.49
N GLN A 634 17.56 2.57 -17.26
CA GLN A 634 16.39 3.39 -16.93
C GLN A 634 15.67 2.87 -15.68
N ILE A 635 15.51 1.55 -15.54
CA ILE A 635 14.87 0.91 -14.38
C ILE A 635 15.71 1.12 -13.10
N ARG A 636 17.04 1.10 -13.21
CA ARG A 636 17.98 1.36 -12.10
C ARG A 636 18.03 2.82 -11.66
N LYS A 637 17.39 3.76 -12.39
CA LYS A 637 17.40 5.16 -11.96
C LYS A 637 16.84 5.26 -10.55
N PRO A 638 17.61 5.83 -9.61
CA PRO A 638 17.18 5.92 -8.22
C PRO A 638 15.90 6.75 -8.14
N ALA A 639 15.11 6.47 -7.11
CA ALA A 639 13.88 7.19 -6.88
C ALA A 639 14.16 8.69 -6.61
N PRO A 640 13.23 9.59 -6.97
CA PRO A 640 13.43 11.04 -6.91
C PRO A 640 13.97 11.57 -5.59
N THR A 641 13.47 11.07 -4.44
CA THR A 641 13.93 11.57 -3.13
C THR A 641 15.40 11.24 -2.87
N LEU A 642 15.91 10.11 -3.37
CA LEU A 642 17.32 9.70 -3.25
C LEU A 642 18.26 10.53 -4.15
N ILE A 643 17.77 10.97 -5.32
CA ILE A 643 18.55 11.82 -6.23
C ILE A 643 18.81 13.17 -5.57
N GLN A 644 17.78 13.76 -4.96
CA GLN A 644 17.87 15.07 -4.32
C GLN A 644 18.80 15.05 -3.11
N GLN A 645 18.84 13.97 -2.34
CA GLN A 645 19.79 13.82 -1.22
C GLN A 645 21.25 13.75 -1.68
N LYS A 646 21.55 13.05 -2.79
CA LYS A 646 22.93 12.93 -3.30
C LYS A 646 23.49 14.24 -3.82
N VAL A 647 22.66 15.13 -4.36
CA VAL A 647 23.11 16.45 -4.84
C VAL A 647 23.46 17.37 -3.66
N VAL A 648 22.84 17.20 -2.50
CA VAL A 648 23.09 18.02 -1.30
C VAL A 648 24.39 17.62 -0.59
N ASN A 649 24.75 16.33 -0.57
CA ASN A 649 25.94 15.84 0.14
C ASN A 649 27.29 16.22 -0.50
N ILE A 650 27.31 16.92 -1.64
CA ILE A 650 28.56 17.37 -2.30
C ILE A 650 28.97 18.79 -1.83
N SER A 651 28.17 19.46 -1.00
CA SER A 651 28.43 20.84 -0.56
C SER A 651 29.05 20.96 0.85
N GLY A 652 29.53 19.86 1.43
CA GLY A 652 30.04 19.83 2.82
C GLY A 652 31.49 19.36 2.98
N ALA A 653 32.27 19.30 1.90
CA ALA A 653 33.68 18.93 1.95
C ALA A 653 34.53 19.97 1.22
N VAL A 654 34.68 21.15 1.82
CA VAL A 654 35.92 21.95 1.84
C VAL A 654 36.02 22.61 3.20
#